data_AF-A0AAU9WXN8-F1
#
_entry.id   AF-A0AAU9WXN8-F1
#
_cell.length_a   1.000
_cell.length_b   1.000
_cell.length_c   1.000
_cell.angle_alpha   90.00
_cell.angle_beta   90.00
_cell.angle_gamma   90.00
#
_symmetry.space_group_name_H-M   'P 1'
#
loop_
_entity.id
_entity.type
_entity.pdbx_description
1 polymer ?
#
loop_
_entity_poly.entity_id
_entity_poly.type
_entity_poly.pdbx_seq_one_letter_code
_entity_poly.pdbx_strand_id
1 'polypeptide(L)'
;MAKKKDAYTVIPVNVEEKEMEEMQPVTDKTDQAEDEMEERFDKEFWLMVQNKVKDANLSWNRAMDEVRVDRLIKKYDKNALLVIIQDWPQKKKYIDKPELIPSLEYLISRLTEIILERDTEEVYKFFRVPKDSDSAQPTLMHLAAEQNFLHVTKSLAERYPGLMYLWTRKKDDNPSSLPVELALKKYKDDTAAYLISQMRHDRVQELFLCKDDEEQSSAKFFFGHYISYKNPRTNEPGMKKTVIAILDKLINPHWPYLPRGIEYDDNEEDIARCLSSVPDDPMNYDFFYHVLEADESGRQPKIKVATEVDEQGTPIKTETVSNLKFNHKSLSCLRRIAESGNKAAVQHPVVRMLVSRKWNKFAHWWFCVEGSFYIVFLTLLSYALIYGSTLDDPTQYGGRANGLRLFCEVLSIIFLMFYFFEEVNQAERSRRTYFKDPYNYFDWLGLILTFLVIPLRFAEVRYQWNVAALGYLFNFLRLFKFSCVTRTTGLYTKTLARIIYRDITRFSVVFTIVFLGFCGAMFMALKATGSQELFSNYAWLMLAAVRALVEQQPAEEDYSKFSWLSILILLAYMAMVIVILLNILIAQLSYTYSEAKKTAKLQYAIDTMFIVTRLEYSRCLRWNLRIKNYLDGAWISEEDLAKELLEYTDNRHPFETMEERLTDIREIMRKVVRKGKDKEA
;
A
#
# COMPACT_ATOMS: atom_id res chain seq x y z
N MET A 1 45.50 -53.41 -8.29
CA MET A 1 44.37 -54.31 -8.65
C MET A 1 43.09 -53.57 -8.31
N ALA A 2 42.05 -53.42 -9.11
CA ALA A 2 41.85 -53.28 -10.55
C ALA A 2 40.44 -52.66 -10.68
N LYS A 3 40.26 -51.77 -11.66
CA LYS A 3 39.03 -51.03 -11.99
C LYS A 3 37.80 -51.94 -12.14
N LYS A 4 36.62 -51.46 -11.76
CA LYS A 4 35.35 -51.97 -12.32
C LYS A 4 34.56 -50.81 -12.94
N LYS A 5 34.28 -50.97 -14.23
CA LYS A 5 33.48 -50.12 -15.11
C LYS A 5 32.00 -50.45 -14.88
N ASP A 6 31.16 -49.43 -14.76
CA ASP A 6 29.71 -49.60 -14.91
C ASP A 6 29.37 -49.67 -16.39
N ALA A 7 28.69 -50.77 -16.76
CA ALA A 7 28.18 -51.03 -18.09
C ALA A 7 26.67 -50.77 -18.10
N TYR A 8 26.23 -49.99 -19.09
CA TYR A 8 24.84 -49.75 -19.42
C TYR A 8 24.13 -51.06 -19.81
N THR A 9 22.97 -51.33 -19.22
CA THR A 9 22.03 -52.36 -19.68
C THR A 9 20.86 -51.71 -20.41
N VAL A 10 20.80 -51.98 -21.71
CA VAL A 10 19.68 -51.72 -22.62
C VAL A 10 18.52 -52.66 -22.25
N ILE A 11 17.31 -52.13 -22.06
CA ILE A 11 16.08 -52.91 -21.95
C ILE A 11 15.28 -52.73 -23.25
N PRO A 12 14.73 -53.80 -23.87
CA PRO A 12 14.18 -53.75 -25.22
C PRO A 12 12.74 -53.22 -25.26
N VAL A 13 12.46 -52.51 -26.35
CA VAL A 13 11.13 -52.13 -26.86
C VAL A 13 10.41 -53.40 -27.33
N ASN A 14 9.39 -53.87 -26.60
CA ASN A 14 8.25 -54.66 -27.11
C ASN A 14 7.41 -55.28 -25.98
N VAL A 15 6.81 -54.46 -25.10
CA VAL A 15 5.64 -54.89 -24.31
C VAL A 15 4.81 -53.65 -23.96
N GLU A 16 4.08 -53.08 -24.92
CA GLU A 16 3.00 -52.10 -24.61
C GLU A 16 1.98 -51.94 -25.76
N GLU A 17 1.88 -52.92 -26.66
CA GLU A 17 0.97 -52.87 -27.81
C GLU A 17 -0.40 -53.54 -27.57
N LYS A 18 -0.81 -53.80 -26.32
CA LYS A 18 -2.06 -54.55 -26.05
C LYS A 18 -3.00 -54.08 -24.94
N GLU A 19 -2.87 -52.86 -24.41
CA GLU A 19 -3.81 -52.34 -23.40
C GLU A 19 -4.34 -50.92 -23.70
N MET A 20 -4.56 -50.56 -24.96
CA MET A 20 -5.23 -49.29 -25.33
C MET A 20 -6.52 -49.47 -26.16
N GLU A 21 -7.08 -50.67 -26.20
CA GLU A 21 -8.43 -50.93 -26.71
C GLU A 21 -9.33 -51.42 -25.57
N GLU A 22 -9.74 -50.51 -24.67
CA GLU A 22 -11.02 -50.55 -23.94
C GLU A 22 -11.04 -49.49 -22.83
N MET A 23 -11.58 -48.31 -23.13
CA MET A 23 -12.41 -47.49 -22.23
C MET A 23 -12.83 -46.21 -22.95
N GLN A 24 -13.96 -46.27 -23.66
CA GLN A 24 -14.70 -45.05 -24.01
C GLN A 24 -15.60 -44.70 -22.81
N PRO A 25 -15.50 -43.49 -22.21
CA PRO A 25 -16.58 -42.98 -21.39
C PRO A 25 -17.65 -42.41 -22.32
N VAL A 26 -18.88 -42.92 -22.17
CA VAL A 26 -20.08 -42.34 -22.78
C VAL A 26 -20.22 -40.91 -22.24
N THR A 27 -20.03 -39.91 -23.11
CA THR A 27 -20.28 -38.50 -22.82
C THR A 27 -21.47 -38.02 -23.66
N ASP A 28 -22.34 -37.24 -23.03
CA ASP A 28 -23.62 -36.77 -23.56
C ASP A 28 -23.43 -35.97 -24.87
N LYS A 29 -24.39 -36.13 -25.79
CA LYS A 29 -24.36 -35.53 -27.15
C LYS A 29 -24.34 -34.00 -27.17
N THR A 30 -24.53 -33.32 -26.05
CA THR A 30 -24.41 -31.86 -25.92
C THR A 30 -22.97 -31.37 -25.80
N ASP A 31 -22.02 -32.22 -25.38
CA ASP A 31 -20.59 -31.86 -25.29
C ASP A 31 -19.87 -31.97 -26.64
N GLN A 32 -20.48 -32.62 -27.64
CA GLN A 32 -19.85 -32.90 -28.94
C GLN A 32 -19.67 -31.67 -29.84
N ALA A 33 -20.45 -30.60 -29.63
CA ALA A 33 -20.34 -29.36 -30.41
C ALA A 33 -19.36 -28.34 -29.80
N GLU A 34 -18.96 -28.50 -28.52
CA GLU A 34 -18.17 -27.48 -27.80
C GLU A 34 -16.64 -27.70 -27.91
N ASP A 35 -16.20 -28.87 -28.40
CA ASP A 35 -14.79 -29.26 -28.53
C ASP A 35 -14.14 -28.96 -29.91
N GLU A 36 -14.88 -28.43 -30.90
CA GLU A 36 -14.42 -28.30 -32.31
C GLU A 36 -13.25 -27.31 -32.57
N MET A 37 -12.77 -26.57 -31.57
CA MET A 37 -11.64 -25.63 -31.73
C MET A 37 -10.32 -26.09 -31.10
N GLU A 38 -10.33 -27.08 -30.20
CA GLU A 38 -9.13 -27.83 -29.82
C GLU A 38 -9.23 -29.20 -30.51
N GLU A 39 -8.85 -29.30 -31.78
CA GLU A 39 -8.87 -30.59 -32.49
C GLU A 39 -8.16 -31.68 -31.66
N ARG A 40 -8.75 -32.88 -31.63
CA ARG A 40 -8.16 -34.03 -30.94
C ARG A 40 -6.77 -34.31 -31.47
N PHE A 41 -5.89 -34.79 -30.59
CA PHE A 41 -4.54 -35.24 -30.95
C PHE A 41 -4.61 -36.58 -31.69
N ASP A 42 -5.11 -36.53 -32.93
CA ASP A 42 -5.29 -37.70 -33.79
C ASP A 42 -3.93 -38.24 -34.27
N LYS A 43 -3.91 -39.46 -34.82
CA LYS A 43 -2.67 -40.09 -35.32
C LYS A 43 -1.89 -39.20 -36.31
N GLU A 44 -2.61 -38.43 -37.13
CA GLU A 44 -2.02 -37.48 -38.08
C GLU A 44 -1.30 -36.31 -37.39
N PHE A 45 -1.79 -35.85 -36.23
CA PHE A 45 -1.14 -34.83 -35.41
C PHE A 45 0.24 -35.30 -34.97
N TRP A 46 0.31 -36.48 -34.36
CA TRP A 46 1.56 -37.04 -33.84
C TRP A 46 2.56 -37.38 -34.94
N LEU A 47 2.07 -37.80 -36.12
CA LEU A 47 2.92 -38.03 -37.29
C LEU A 47 3.56 -36.72 -37.79
N MET A 48 2.79 -35.62 -37.88
CA MET A 48 3.32 -34.30 -38.23
C MET A 48 4.33 -33.78 -37.20
N VAL A 49 4.06 -33.97 -35.91
CA VAL A 49 4.98 -33.59 -34.82
C VAL A 49 6.28 -34.38 -34.94
N GLN A 50 6.21 -35.70 -35.13
CA GLN A 50 7.39 -36.55 -35.27
C GLN A 50 8.24 -36.15 -36.48
N ASN A 51 7.63 -35.78 -37.60
CA ASN A 51 8.34 -35.28 -38.78
C ASN A 51 9.04 -33.95 -38.47
N LYS A 52 8.35 -32.98 -37.85
CA LYS A 52 8.98 -31.70 -37.47
C LYS A 52 10.14 -31.83 -36.48
N VAL A 53 10.05 -32.75 -35.52
CA VAL A 53 11.15 -33.04 -34.60
C VAL A 53 12.36 -33.59 -35.35
N LYS A 54 12.16 -34.46 -36.34
CA LYS A 54 13.23 -35.04 -37.16
C LYS A 54 13.84 -34.03 -38.14
N ASP A 55 13.00 -33.21 -38.78
CA ASP A 55 13.41 -32.32 -39.86
C ASP A 55 14.07 -31.03 -39.36
N ALA A 56 13.60 -30.47 -38.24
CA ALA A 56 14.05 -29.18 -37.72
C ALA A 56 14.84 -29.27 -36.40
N ASN A 57 15.09 -30.48 -35.88
CA ASN A 57 15.76 -30.73 -34.60
C ASN A 57 15.16 -29.95 -33.42
N LEU A 58 13.84 -29.76 -33.44
CA LEU A 58 13.08 -29.01 -32.45
C LEU A 58 12.75 -29.87 -31.22
N SER A 59 12.58 -29.23 -30.05
CA SER A 59 12.02 -29.92 -28.89
C SER A 59 10.59 -30.39 -29.16
N TRP A 60 10.21 -31.53 -28.59
CA TRP A 60 8.86 -32.10 -28.75
C TRP A 60 7.74 -31.10 -28.44
N ASN A 61 7.91 -30.28 -27.40
CA ASN A 61 6.92 -29.26 -27.02
C ASN A 61 6.78 -28.15 -28.08
N ARG A 62 7.90 -27.66 -28.63
CA ARG A 62 7.88 -26.63 -29.68
C ARG A 62 7.30 -27.18 -30.98
N ALA A 63 7.66 -28.41 -31.36
CA ALA A 63 7.09 -29.08 -32.53
C ALA A 63 5.58 -29.29 -32.39
N MET A 64 5.10 -29.65 -31.19
CA MET A 64 3.68 -29.77 -30.89
C MET A 64 2.93 -28.44 -31.07
N ASP A 65 3.47 -27.35 -30.54
CA ASP A 65 2.87 -26.02 -30.67
C ASP A 65 2.91 -25.51 -32.12
N GLU A 66 3.96 -25.82 -32.87
CA GLU A 66 4.04 -25.49 -34.30
C GLU A 66 3.00 -26.21 -35.15
N VAL A 67 2.77 -27.50 -34.92
CA VAL A 67 1.74 -28.26 -35.65
C VAL A 67 0.34 -27.76 -35.29
N ARG A 68 0.11 -27.32 -34.05
CA ARG A 68 -1.14 -26.64 -33.67
C ARG A 68 -1.33 -25.34 -34.45
N VAL A 69 -0.27 -24.53 -34.56
CA VAL A 69 -0.30 -23.30 -35.35
C VAL A 69 -0.58 -23.61 -36.83
N ASP A 70 0.05 -24.63 -37.41
CA ASP A 70 -0.20 -25.02 -38.80
C ASP A 70 -1.67 -25.37 -39.06
N ARG A 71 -2.30 -26.10 -38.15
CA ARG A 71 -3.73 -26.43 -38.21
C ARG A 71 -4.60 -25.19 -38.07
N LEU A 72 -4.26 -24.29 -37.14
CA LEU A 72 -5.00 -23.05 -36.92
C LEU A 72 -4.93 -22.10 -38.12
N ILE A 73 -3.75 -21.95 -38.73
CA ILE A 73 -3.57 -21.16 -39.95
C ILE A 73 -4.33 -21.82 -41.11
N LYS A 74 -4.27 -23.15 -41.27
CA LYS A 74 -5.01 -23.85 -42.32
C LYS A 74 -6.53 -23.68 -42.21
N LYS A 75 -7.05 -23.58 -40.98
CA LYS A 75 -8.50 -23.47 -40.70
C LYS A 75 -9.03 -22.04 -40.73
N TYR A 76 -8.26 -21.08 -40.19
CA TYR A 76 -8.72 -19.71 -39.96
C TYR A 76 -7.90 -18.63 -40.68
N ASP A 77 -6.84 -19.01 -41.39
CA ASP A 77 -5.94 -18.13 -42.14
C ASP A 77 -5.50 -16.91 -41.29
N LYS A 78 -5.75 -15.68 -41.77
CA LYS A 78 -5.39 -14.42 -41.08
C LYS A 78 -6.18 -14.16 -39.79
N ASN A 79 -7.26 -14.89 -39.52
CA ASN A 79 -8.06 -14.75 -38.31
C ASN A 79 -7.59 -15.65 -37.16
N ALA A 80 -6.54 -16.46 -37.36
CA ALA A 80 -6.06 -17.40 -36.36
C ALA A 80 -5.77 -16.72 -34.99
N LEU A 81 -5.04 -15.61 -34.97
CA LEU A 81 -4.76 -14.86 -33.72
C LEU A 81 -6.01 -14.25 -33.08
N LEU A 82 -6.99 -13.83 -33.90
CA LEU A 82 -8.24 -13.27 -33.40
C LEU A 82 -9.05 -14.32 -32.65
N VAL A 83 -9.21 -15.51 -33.23
CA VAL A 83 -9.95 -16.63 -32.62
C VAL A 83 -9.30 -17.07 -31.31
N ILE A 84 -7.98 -17.16 -31.28
CA ILE A 84 -7.22 -17.57 -30.09
C ILE A 84 -7.38 -16.55 -28.95
N ILE A 85 -7.31 -15.24 -29.24
CA ILE A 85 -7.35 -14.19 -28.22
C ILE A 85 -8.80 -13.88 -27.78
N GLN A 86 -9.77 -13.93 -28.70
CA GLN A 86 -11.15 -13.52 -28.44
C GLN A 86 -12.06 -14.68 -28.03
N ASP A 87 -12.00 -15.81 -28.74
CA ASP A 87 -13.03 -16.86 -28.64
C ASP A 87 -12.66 -17.96 -27.66
N TRP A 88 -11.38 -18.31 -27.53
CA TRP A 88 -10.93 -19.32 -26.56
C TRP A 88 -11.24 -18.96 -25.09
N PRO A 89 -11.05 -17.71 -24.64
CA PRO A 89 -11.37 -17.33 -23.26
C PRO A 89 -12.87 -17.33 -22.98
N GLN A 90 -13.71 -17.24 -24.02
CA GLN A 90 -15.18 -17.22 -23.91
C GLN A 90 -15.82 -18.62 -23.91
N LYS A 91 -15.01 -19.70 -23.89
CA LYS A 91 -15.57 -21.05 -23.75
C LYS A 91 -16.02 -21.32 -22.30
N LYS A 92 -17.11 -22.09 -22.14
CA LYS A 92 -17.61 -22.54 -20.82
C LYS A 92 -16.52 -23.17 -19.94
N LYS A 93 -15.57 -23.89 -20.55
CA LYS A 93 -14.39 -24.48 -19.90
C LYS A 93 -13.55 -23.46 -19.10
N TYR A 94 -13.49 -22.20 -19.56
CA TYR A 94 -12.63 -21.15 -18.98
C TYR A 94 -13.42 -20.00 -18.33
N ILE A 95 -14.64 -19.69 -18.79
CA ILE A 95 -15.47 -18.60 -18.25
C ILE A 95 -15.69 -18.72 -16.74
N ASP A 96 -16.01 -19.93 -16.26
CA ASP A 96 -16.35 -20.16 -14.85
C ASP A 96 -15.14 -20.45 -13.96
N LYS A 97 -13.93 -20.56 -14.55
CA LYS A 97 -12.71 -20.98 -13.87
C LYS A 97 -11.57 -19.98 -14.07
N PRO A 98 -11.54 -18.87 -13.29
CA PRO A 98 -10.50 -17.85 -13.42
C PRO A 98 -9.07 -18.37 -13.14
N GLU A 99 -8.94 -19.50 -12.45
CA GLU A 99 -7.66 -20.17 -12.17
C GLU A 99 -7.00 -20.76 -13.42
N LEU A 100 -7.78 -21.07 -14.46
CA LEU A 100 -7.28 -21.65 -15.71
C LEU A 100 -6.93 -20.58 -16.76
N ILE A 101 -7.25 -19.32 -16.50
CA ILE A 101 -6.96 -18.22 -17.43
C ILE A 101 -5.44 -17.98 -17.59
N PRO A 102 -4.60 -18.02 -16.54
CA PRO A 102 -3.16 -17.86 -16.69
C PRO A 102 -2.48 -18.99 -17.48
N SER A 103 -2.94 -20.24 -17.31
CA SER A 103 -2.41 -21.37 -18.09
C SER A 103 -2.84 -21.31 -19.55
N LEU A 104 -4.07 -20.85 -19.81
CA LEU A 104 -4.54 -20.52 -21.15
C LEU A 104 -3.70 -19.39 -21.77
N GLU A 105 -3.44 -18.31 -21.04
CA GLU A 105 -2.61 -17.20 -21.51
C GLU A 105 -1.21 -17.69 -21.92
N TYR A 106 -0.59 -18.57 -21.14
CA TYR A 106 0.73 -19.13 -21.47
C TYR A 106 0.70 -20.00 -22.74
N LEU A 107 -0.39 -20.75 -22.96
CA LEU A 107 -0.57 -21.48 -24.22
C LEU A 107 -0.72 -20.50 -25.38
N ILE A 108 -1.60 -19.50 -25.23
CA ILE A 108 -1.85 -18.47 -26.23
C ILE A 108 -0.57 -17.70 -26.56
N SER A 109 0.25 -17.34 -25.57
CA SER A 109 1.48 -16.59 -25.79
C SER A 109 2.48 -17.37 -26.63
N ARG A 110 2.70 -18.66 -26.34
CA ARG A 110 3.59 -19.52 -27.13
C ARG A 110 3.13 -19.68 -28.58
N LEU A 111 1.83 -19.86 -28.79
CA LEU A 111 1.25 -19.92 -30.13
C LEU A 111 1.36 -18.57 -30.85
N THR A 112 1.15 -17.47 -30.13
CA THR A 112 1.26 -16.11 -30.66
C THR A 112 2.68 -15.79 -31.10
N GLU A 113 3.69 -16.15 -30.31
CA GLU A 113 5.10 -16.00 -30.68
C GLU A 113 5.44 -16.72 -31.99
N ILE A 114 5.01 -17.99 -32.13
CA ILE A 114 5.23 -18.77 -33.36
C ILE A 114 4.57 -18.10 -34.57
N ILE A 115 3.34 -17.60 -34.41
CA ILE A 115 2.62 -16.94 -35.51
C ILE A 115 3.30 -15.61 -35.89
N LEU A 116 3.74 -14.82 -34.90
CA LEU A 116 4.42 -13.54 -35.14
C LEU A 116 5.83 -13.73 -35.72
N GLU A 117 6.55 -14.80 -35.36
CA GLU A 117 7.84 -15.16 -35.97
C GLU A 117 7.71 -15.45 -37.47
N ARG A 118 6.57 -16.05 -37.88
CA ARG A 118 6.29 -16.41 -39.27
C ARG A 118 5.69 -15.27 -40.10
N ASP A 119 5.22 -14.21 -39.45
CA ASP A 119 4.66 -13.02 -40.10
C ASP A 119 5.77 -12.14 -40.70
N THR A 120 6.25 -12.54 -41.88
CA THR A 120 7.26 -11.80 -42.65
C THR A 120 6.67 -10.66 -43.49
N GLU A 121 5.36 -10.70 -43.76
CA GLU A 121 4.63 -9.71 -44.57
C GLU A 121 3.99 -8.58 -43.75
N GLU A 122 4.24 -8.54 -42.43
CA GLU A 122 3.65 -7.58 -41.48
C GLU A 122 2.12 -7.51 -41.48
N VAL A 123 1.44 -8.63 -41.77
CA VAL A 123 -0.03 -8.69 -41.92
C VAL A 123 -0.74 -8.24 -40.64
N TYR A 124 -0.14 -8.52 -39.48
CA TYR A 124 -0.74 -8.23 -38.18
C TYR A 124 -0.51 -6.79 -37.66
N LYS A 125 0.33 -5.99 -38.33
CA LYS A 125 0.71 -4.63 -37.89
C LYS A 125 -0.45 -3.63 -37.85
N PHE A 126 -1.39 -3.74 -38.78
CA PHE A 126 -2.61 -2.92 -38.82
C PHE A 126 -3.89 -3.77 -38.80
N PHE A 127 -3.76 -5.04 -38.43
CA PHE A 127 -4.90 -5.95 -38.39
C PHE A 127 -5.92 -5.47 -37.37
N ARG A 128 -7.15 -5.33 -37.84
CA ARG A 128 -8.33 -4.95 -37.05
C ARG A 128 -9.37 -6.03 -37.20
N VAL A 129 -10.13 -6.21 -36.12
CA VAL A 129 -11.32 -7.05 -36.13
C VAL A 129 -12.24 -6.63 -37.30
N PRO A 130 -12.76 -7.58 -38.10
CA PRO A 130 -13.71 -7.31 -39.15
C PRO A 130 -14.91 -6.49 -38.65
N LYS A 131 -15.43 -5.57 -39.47
CA LYS A 131 -16.58 -4.72 -39.07
C LYS A 131 -17.81 -5.54 -38.69
N ASP A 132 -17.95 -6.72 -39.28
CA ASP A 132 -19.11 -7.60 -39.10
C ASP A 132 -19.15 -8.23 -37.71
N SER A 133 -18.00 -8.42 -37.06
CA SER A 133 -17.92 -8.95 -35.68
C SER A 133 -17.86 -7.83 -34.63
N ASP A 134 -17.12 -6.75 -34.88
CA ASP A 134 -17.14 -5.58 -34.00
C ASP A 134 -17.07 -4.25 -34.77
N SER A 135 -18.13 -3.45 -34.61
CA SER A 135 -18.24 -2.07 -35.10
C SER A 135 -17.06 -1.16 -34.71
N ALA A 136 -16.45 -1.37 -33.53
CA ALA A 136 -15.35 -0.54 -33.02
C ALA A 136 -14.00 -0.86 -33.69
N GLN A 137 -13.90 -1.97 -34.43
CA GLN A 137 -12.70 -2.47 -35.08
C GLN A 137 -11.43 -2.40 -34.19
N PRO A 138 -11.44 -3.04 -33.01
CA PRO A 138 -10.27 -3.12 -32.14
C PRO A 138 -9.10 -3.82 -32.84
N THR A 139 -7.88 -3.48 -32.45
CA THR A 139 -6.68 -4.22 -32.86
C THR A 139 -6.45 -5.42 -31.94
N LEU A 140 -5.57 -6.35 -32.34
CA LEU A 140 -5.19 -7.50 -31.48
C LEU A 140 -4.68 -7.05 -30.10
N MET A 141 -3.99 -5.90 -30.03
CA MET A 141 -3.51 -5.35 -28.77
C MET A 141 -4.65 -4.85 -27.87
N HIS A 142 -5.75 -4.32 -28.43
CA HIS A 142 -6.92 -3.95 -27.63
C HIS A 142 -7.59 -5.19 -27.04
N LEU A 143 -7.71 -6.28 -27.82
CA LEU A 143 -8.28 -7.54 -27.33
C LEU A 143 -7.43 -8.16 -26.22
N ALA A 144 -6.10 -8.18 -26.40
CA ALA A 144 -5.17 -8.66 -25.37
C ALA A 144 -5.25 -7.81 -24.08
N ALA A 145 -5.36 -6.49 -24.22
CA ALA A 145 -5.54 -5.55 -23.12
C ALA A 145 -6.89 -5.75 -22.38
N GLU A 146 -7.97 -6.06 -23.11
CA GLU A 146 -9.28 -6.33 -22.53
C GLU A 146 -9.31 -7.62 -21.70
N GLN A 147 -8.59 -8.66 -22.15
CA GLN A 147 -8.55 -9.97 -21.48
C GLN A 147 -7.50 -10.07 -20.35
N ASN A 148 -6.61 -9.07 -20.21
CA ASN A 148 -5.44 -9.08 -19.32
C ASN A 148 -4.34 -10.09 -19.71
N PHE A 149 -4.12 -10.32 -21.01
CA PHE A 149 -3.04 -11.18 -21.49
C PHE A 149 -1.72 -10.41 -21.58
N LEU A 150 -0.98 -10.37 -20.48
CA LEU A 150 0.32 -9.71 -20.36
C LEU A 150 1.35 -10.25 -21.35
N HIS A 151 1.51 -11.58 -21.43
CA HIS A 151 2.54 -12.19 -22.28
C HIS A 151 2.29 -11.92 -23.76
N VAL A 152 1.04 -12.05 -24.20
CA VAL A 152 0.60 -11.72 -25.55
C VAL A 152 0.83 -10.24 -25.86
N THR A 153 0.51 -9.36 -24.92
CA THR A 153 0.72 -7.91 -25.06
C THR A 153 2.21 -7.59 -25.22
N LYS A 154 3.10 -8.28 -24.49
CA LYS A 154 4.56 -8.13 -24.63
C LYS A 154 5.02 -8.55 -26.01
N SER A 155 4.68 -9.75 -26.47
CA SER A 155 5.09 -10.25 -27.79
C SER A 155 4.61 -9.32 -28.92
N LEU A 156 3.40 -8.76 -28.81
CA LEU A 156 2.86 -7.78 -29.75
C LEU A 156 3.58 -6.43 -29.70
N ALA A 157 3.86 -5.91 -28.50
CA ALA A 157 4.53 -4.62 -28.32
C ALA A 157 6.00 -4.67 -28.79
N GLU A 158 6.67 -5.81 -28.61
CA GLU A 158 8.06 -6.03 -29.03
C GLU A 158 8.19 -6.07 -30.56
N ARG A 159 7.25 -6.72 -31.25
CA ARG A 159 7.28 -6.82 -32.71
C ARG A 159 6.72 -5.55 -33.37
N TYR A 160 5.64 -4.99 -32.83
CA TYR A 160 4.92 -3.85 -33.41
C TYR A 160 4.58 -2.79 -32.34
N PRO A 161 5.55 -1.93 -31.96
CA PRO A 161 5.34 -0.88 -30.94
C PRO A 161 4.22 0.11 -31.29
N GLY A 162 4.00 0.36 -32.59
CA GLY A 162 2.97 1.28 -33.09
C GLY A 162 1.53 0.89 -32.71
N LEU A 163 1.27 -0.40 -32.44
CA LEU A 163 -0.05 -0.88 -32.02
C LEU A 163 -0.54 -0.23 -30.72
N MET A 164 0.38 0.22 -29.85
CA MET A 164 0.05 0.87 -28.57
C MET A 164 -0.66 2.22 -28.75
N TYR A 165 -0.46 2.87 -29.90
CA TYR A 165 -0.93 4.23 -30.18
C TYR A 165 -2.09 4.28 -31.18
N LEU A 166 -2.58 3.12 -31.62
CA LEU A 166 -3.72 3.03 -32.52
C LEU A 166 -5.03 3.17 -31.74
N TRP A 167 -5.96 3.94 -32.29
CA TRP A 167 -7.29 4.15 -31.72
C TRP A 167 -8.29 3.15 -32.29
N THR A 168 -9.24 2.72 -31.45
CA THR A 168 -10.49 2.11 -31.93
C THR A 168 -11.31 3.13 -32.73
N ARG A 169 -12.14 2.65 -33.67
CA ARG A 169 -13.03 3.54 -34.41
C ARG A 169 -14.18 3.98 -33.50
N LYS A 170 -14.61 5.24 -33.68
CA LYS A 170 -15.65 5.88 -32.87
C LYS A 170 -16.98 5.13 -33.05
N LYS A 171 -17.66 4.83 -31.95
CA LYS A 171 -19.02 4.29 -31.91
C LYS A 171 -19.94 5.40 -31.38
N ASP A 172 -21.20 5.45 -31.82
CA ASP A 172 -22.13 6.56 -31.53
C ASP A 172 -22.26 6.91 -30.02
N ASP A 173 -22.03 5.95 -29.10
CA ASP A 173 -22.01 6.17 -27.65
C ASP A 173 -20.65 5.94 -26.94
N ASN A 174 -19.64 5.36 -27.61
CA ASN A 174 -18.35 5.03 -26.97
C ASN A 174 -17.18 5.77 -27.64
N PRO A 175 -16.40 6.57 -26.87
CA PRO A 175 -15.27 7.29 -27.44
C PRO A 175 -14.18 6.33 -27.91
N SER A 176 -13.52 6.69 -29.00
CA SER A 176 -12.31 6.03 -29.48
C SER A 176 -11.33 5.90 -28.31
N SER A 177 -10.87 4.69 -28.04
CA SER A 177 -10.02 4.39 -26.89
C SER A 177 -8.69 3.81 -27.36
N LEU A 178 -7.62 4.10 -26.64
CA LEU A 178 -6.32 3.41 -26.80
C LEU A 178 -6.34 2.05 -26.07
N PRO A 179 -5.43 1.12 -26.39
CA PRO A 179 -5.31 -0.16 -25.67
C PRO A 179 -5.14 0.04 -24.15
N VAL A 180 -4.35 1.04 -23.75
CA VAL A 180 -4.11 1.40 -22.35
C VAL A 180 -5.39 1.90 -21.68
N GLU A 181 -6.13 2.76 -22.37
CA GLU A 181 -7.39 3.31 -21.87
C GLU A 181 -8.44 2.19 -21.71
N LEU A 182 -8.44 1.19 -22.60
CA LEU A 182 -9.32 0.02 -22.49
C LEU A 182 -8.95 -0.88 -21.30
N ALA A 183 -7.65 -1.16 -21.09
CA ALA A 183 -7.17 -1.90 -19.91
C ALA A 183 -7.53 -1.20 -18.60
N LEU A 184 -7.39 0.13 -18.57
CA LEU A 184 -7.75 0.98 -17.43
C LEU A 184 -9.27 1.00 -17.18
N LYS A 185 -10.11 1.03 -18.22
CA LYS A 185 -11.59 0.94 -18.08
C LYS A 185 -12.03 -0.41 -17.51
N LYS A 186 -11.33 -1.49 -17.86
CA LYS A 186 -11.65 -2.87 -17.45
C LYS A 186 -10.93 -3.31 -16.17
N TYR A 187 -10.17 -2.42 -15.51
CA TYR A 187 -9.40 -2.69 -14.29
C TYR A 187 -8.46 -3.89 -14.40
N LYS A 188 -7.72 -3.98 -15.51
CA LYS A 188 -6.74 -5.06 -15.76
C LYS A 188 -5.33 -4.61 -15.33
N ASP A 189 -4.87 -5.09 -14.19
CA ASP A 189 -3.66 -4.54 -13.53
C ASP A 189 -2.35 -4.85 -14.27
N ASP A 190 -2.17 -6.08 -14.74
CA ASP A 190 -0.89 -6.52 -15.31
C ASP A 190 -0.62 -5.87 -16.67
N THR A 191 -1.62 -5.93 -17.56
CA THR A 191 -1.55 -5.34 -18.90
C THR A 191 -1.49 -3.82 -18.85
N ALA A 192 -2.29 -3.16 -18.01
CA ALA A 192 -2.23 -1.70 -17.87
C ALA A 192 -0.86 -1.24 -17.33
N ALA A 193 -0.31 -1.93 -16.32
CA ALA A 193 1.00 -1.60 -15.78
C ALA A 193 2.11 -1.71 -16.84
N TYR A 194 2.09 -2.77 -17.66
CA TYR A 194 3.07 -2.94 -18.74
C TYR A 194 2.92 -1.90 -19.84
N LEU A 195 1.70 -1.63 -20.31
CA LEU A 195 1.48 -0.64 -21.35
C LEU A 195 1.89 0.77 -20.89
N ILE A 196 1.57 1.14 -19.65
CA ILE A 196 2.00 2.41 -19.05
C ILE A 196 3.53 2.47 -18.93
N SER A 197 4.19 1.36 -18.58
CA SER A 197 5.66 1.33 -18.47
C SER A 197 6.36 1.55 -19.82
N GLN A 198 5.71 1.23 -20.94
CA GLN A 198 6.23 1.47 -22.29
C GLN A 198 5.89 2.86 -22.84
N MET A 199 4.84 3.51 -22.37
CA MET A 199 4.46 4.85 -22.83
C MET A 199 5.43 5.94 -22.34
N ARG A 200 5.51 7.04 -23.11
CA ARG A 200 6.21 8.27 -22.69
C ARG A 200 5.52 8.91 -21.48
N HIS A 201 6.32 9.51 -20.60
CA HIS A 201 5.85 10.07 -19.33
C HIS A 201 4.81 11.19 -19.50
N ASP A 202 5.02 12.09 -20.47
CA ASP A 202 4.13 13.19 -20.85
C ASP A 202 2.71 12.69 -21.18
N ARG A 203 2.60 11.69 -22.04
CA ARG A 203 1.30 11.12 -22.43
C ARG A 203 0.60 10.40 -21.28
N VAL A 204 1.35 9.74 -20.40
CA VAL A 204 0.76 9.09 -19.22
C VAL A 204 0.19 10.14 -18.27
N GLN A 205 0.89 11.26 -18.07
CA GLN A 205 0.42 12.37 -17.23
C GLN A 205 -0.87 12.98 -17.80
N GLU A 206 -0.95 13.20 -19.12
CA GLU A 206 -2.15 13.70 -19.79
C GLU A 206 -3.40 12.83 -19.61
N LEU A 207 -3.25 11.51 -19.39
CA LEU A 207 -4.41 10.63 -19.16
C LEU A 207 -5.15 10.94 -17.86
N PHE A 208 -4.43 11.44 -16.86
CA PHE A 208 -4.93 11.68 -15.51
C PHE A 208 -5.17 13.17 -15.19
N LEU A 209 -4.78 14.06 -16.11
CA LEU A 209 -4.96 15.49 -15.98
C LEU A 209 -6.15 15.98 -16.83
N CYS A 210 -6.79 17.02 -16.34
CA CYS A 210 -7.76 17.80 -17.11
C CYS A 210 -7.01 18.65 -18.16
N LYS A 211 -7.49 18.68 -19.41
CA LYS A 211 -7.00 19.63 -20.41
C LYS A 211 -7.70 20.97 -20.20
N ASP A 212 -6.96 22.07 -20.37
CA ASP A 212 -7.43 23.42 -20.01
C ASP A 212 -8.47 23.99 -21.00
N ASP A 213 -8.65 23.37 -22.16
CA ASP A 213 -9.38 23.96 -23.31
C ASP A 213 -10.90 23.73 -23.35
N GLU A 214 -11.49 22.92 -22.47
CA GLU A 214 -12.95 22.65 -22.50
C GLU A 214 -13.64 22.89 -21.15
N GLU A 215 -14.64 23.76 -21.16
CA GLU A 215 -15.36 24.27 -19.98
C GLU A 215 -16.00 23.21 -19.08
N GLN A 216 -16.18 21.98 -19.57
CA GLN A 216 -16.82 20.84 -18.91
C GLN A 216 -15.99 19.54 -18.92
N SER A 217 -14.75 19.55 -19.44
CA SER A 217 -13.98 18.31 -19.51
C SER A 217 -13.48 17.92 -18.10
N SER A 218 -13.82 16.71 -17.64
CA SER A 218 -13.12 16.06 -16.54
C SER A 218 -11.92 15.30 -17.11
N ALA A 219 -10.88 15.04 -16.31
CA ALA A 219 -9.84 14.11 -16.74
C ALA A 219 -10.46 12.78 -17.22
N LYS A 220 -9.87 12.19 -18.26
CA LYS A 220 -10.36 10.93 -18.83
C LYS A 220 -10.35 9.80 -17.79
N PHE A 221 -9.37 9.83 -16.90
CA PHE A 221 -9.18 8.84 -15.84
C PHE A 221 -8.80 9.54 -14.53
N PHE A 222 -9.31 9.02 -13.41
CA PHE A 222 -9.04 9.58 -12.09
C PHE A 222 -8.07 8.68 -11.34
N PHE A 223 -6.86 9.16 -11.11
CA PHE A 223 -5.82 8.40 -10.42
C PHE A 223 -6.28 7.92 -9.03
N GLY A 224 -7.01 8.77 -8.31
CA GLY A 224 -7.60 8.44 -7.01
C GLY A 224 -8.54 7.23 -7.02
N HIS A 225 -9.24 6.95 -8.13
CA HIS A 225 -10.11 5.78 -8.24
C HIS A 225 -9.31 4.48 -8.29
N TYR A 226 -8.24 4.44 -9.07
CA TYR A 226 -7.36 3.27 -9.20
C TYR A 226 -6.65 2.94 -7.89
N ILE A 227 -6.24 3.95 -7.13
CA ILE A 227 -5.66 3.77 -5.80
C ILE A 227 -6.67 3.13 -4.83
N SER A 228 -7.92 3.61 -4.82
CA SER A 228 -8.95 3.14 -3.90
C SER A 228 -9.67 1.87 -4.35
N TYR A 229 -9.43 1.41 -5.59
CA TYR A 229 -10.14 0.29 -6.18
C TYR A 229 -9.79 -1.02 -5.47
N LYS A 230 -10.83 -1.68 -4.96
CA LYS A 230 -10.75 -3.02 -4.38
C LYS A 230 -11.52 -3.98 -5.25
N ASN A 231 -10.92 -5.13 -5.53
CA ASN A 231 -11.57 -6.17 -6.29
C ASN A 231 -12.80 -6.68 -5.49
N PRO A 232 -14.02 -6.66 -6.07
CA PRO A 232 -15.23 -7.09 -5.37
C PRO A 232 -15.18 -8.53 -4.86
N ARG A 233 -14.40 -9.42 -5.50
CA ARG A 233 -14.31 -10.83 -5.13
C ARG A 233 -13.36 -11.10 -3.95
N THR A 234 -12.21 -10.42 -3.93
CA THR A 234 -11.15 -10.68 -2.93
C THR A 234 -11.06 -9.60 -1.85
N ASN A 235 -11.73 -8.46 -2.01
CA ASN A 235 -11.61 -7.26 -1.17
C ASN A 235 -10.16 -6.72 -1.04
N GLU A 236 -9.26 -7.20 -1.90
CA GLU A 236 -7.88 -6.72 -1.99
C GLU A 236 -7.76 -5.55 -2.96
N PRO A 237 -6.75 -4.68 -2.81
CA PRO A 237 -6.46 -3.63 -3.79
C PRO A 237 -6.17 -4.27 -5.15
N GLY A 238 -6.96 -3.91 -6.17
CA GLY A 238 -6.94 -4.60 -7.46
C GLY A 238 -5.86 -4.10 -8.42
N MET A 239 -5.51 -2.81 -8.38
CA MET A 239 -4.66 -2.14 -9.38
C MET A 239 -3.28 -1.76 -8.81
N LYS A 240 -2.65 -2.68 -8.06
CA LYS A 240 -1.40 -2.38 -7.31
C LYS A 240 -0.24 -2.08 -8.24
N LYS A 241 -0.07 -2.86 -9.33
CA LYS A 241 1.05 -2.74 -10.27
C LYS A 241 0.88 -1.50 -11.14
N THR A 242 -0.33 -1.22 -11.58
CA THR A 242 -0.68 -0.05 -12.40
C THR A 242 -0.40 1.23 -11.64
N VAL A 243 -0.80 1.33 -10.36
CA VAL A 243 -0.50 2.49 -9.53
C VAL A 243 1.01 2.73 -9.43
N ILE A 244 1.81 1.68 -9.26
CA ILE A 244 3.27 1.80 -9.22
C ILE A 244 3.81 2.24 -10.58
N ALA A 245 3.36 1.64 -11.68
CA ALA A 245 3.80 2.02 -13.03
C ALA A 245 3.48 3.49 -13.37
N ILE A 246 2.34 4.01 -12.90
CA ILE A 246 2.00 5.43 -13.04
C ILE A 246 2.97 6.28 -12.22
N LEU A 247 3.26 5.90 -10.97
CA LEU A 247 4.21 6.61 -10.12
C LEU A 247 5.64 6.60 -10.69
N ASP A 248 6.06 5.49 -11.31
CA ASP A 248 7.36 5.36 -11.99
C ASP A 248 7.44 6.40 -13.14
N LYS A 249 6.34 6.64 -13.86
CA LYS A 249 6.24 7.64 -14.95
C LYS A 249 6.09 9.09 -14.46
N LEU A 250 6.03 9.32 -13.15
CA LEU A 250 6.18 10.66 -12.57
C LEU A 250 7.65 11.01 -12.29
N ILE A 251 8.59 10.11 -12.57
CA ILE A 251 10.03 10.36 -12.49
C ILE A 251 10.57 10.45 -13.90
N ASN A 252 11.12 11.61 -14.26
CA ASN A 252 11.87 11.75 -15.51
C ASN A 252 13.36 11.92 -15.18
N PRO A 253 14.21 10.92 -15.49
CA PRO A 253 15.64 11.08 -15.36
C PRO A 253 16.14 12.15 -16.34
N HIS A 254 16.91 13.11 -15.84
CA HIS A 254 17.49 14.17 -16.65
C HIS A 254 19.01 13.98 -16.75
N TRP A 255 19.50 13.88 -17.98
CA TRP A 255 20.92 13.89 -18.28
C TRP A 255 21.32 15.32 -18.68
N PRO A 256 22.08 16.05 -17.84
CA PRO A 256 22.45 17.45 -18.12
C PRO A 256 23.23 17.65 -19.42
N TYR A 257 23.95 16.62 -19.84
CA TYR A 257 24.80 16.62 -21.03
C TYR A 257 24.02 16.36 -22.33
N LEU A 258 22.74 15.97 -22.22
CA LEU A 258 21.87 15.77 -23.36
C LEU A 258 21.22 17.12 -23.72
N PRO A 259 21.41 17.61 -24.96
CA PRO A 259 20.73 18.83 -25.38
C PRO A 259 19.21 18.62 -25.29
N ARG A 260 18.51 19.58 -24.65
CA ARG A 260 17.05 19.64 -24.72
C ARG A 260 16.70 20.03 -26.15
N GLY A 261 16.06 19.13 -26.90
CA GLY A 261 15.60 19.47 -28.26
C GLY A 261 14.78 20.77 -28.24
N ILE A 262 14.93 21.70 -29.18
CA ILE A 262 15.28 21.58 -30.59
C ILE A 262 15.94 22.90 -31.04
N GLU A 263 17.06 22.83 -31.77
CA GLU A 263 17.22 23.55 -33.04
C GLU A 263 17.82 22.53 -34.02
N TYR A 264 17.29 22.50 -35.24
CA TYR A 264 17.72 21.63 -36.32
C TYR A 264 19.20 21.91 -36.60
N ASP A 265 20.09 21.03 -36.13
CA ASP A 265 21.47 20.99 -36.61
C ASP A 265 21.69 19.64 -37.26
N ASP A 266 22.18 19.67 -38.51
CA ASP A 266 22.18 18.58 -39.50
C ASP A 266 23.13 17.41 -39.15
N ASN A 267 23.63 17.34 -37.91
CA ASN A 267 24.62 16.36 -37.49
C ASN A 267 24.01 15.27 -36.59
N GLU A 268 23.26 14.34 -37.20
CA GLU A 268 22.80 13.10 -36.54
C GLU A 268 23.96 12.31 -35.89
N GLU A 269 25.16 12.38 -36.47
CA GLU A 269 26.37 11.71 -35.94
C GLU A 269 26.85 12.31 -34.61
N ASP A 270 26.79 13.63 -34.43
CA ASP A 270 27.20 14.29 -33.19
C ASP A 270 26.18 14.02 -32.07
N ILE A 271 24.89 13.98 -32.41
CA ILE A 271 23.82 13.59 -31.49
C ILE A 271 23.98 12.12 -31.07
N ALA A 272 24.24 11.22 -32.02
CA ALA A 272 24.49 9.81 -31.74
C ALA A 272 25.75 9.60 -30.89
N ARG A 273 26.82 10.37 -31.15
CA ARG A 273 28.07 10.34 -30.36
C ARG A 273 27.84 10.86 -28.94
N CYS A 274 27.10 11.96 -28.77
CA CYS A 274 26.67 12.46 -27.46
C CYS A 274 25.81 11.42 -26.73
N LEU A 275 24.82 10.80 -27.38
CA LEU A 275 24.01 9.72 -26.79
C LEU A 275 24.86 8.51 -26.36
N SER A 276 25.86 8.11 -27.14
CA SER A 276 26.74 6.96 -26.84
C SER A 276 27.75 7.22 -25.72
N SER A 277 28.00 8.49 -25.38
CA SER A 277 28.94 8.92 -24.33
C SER A 277 28.24 9.34 -23.03
N VAL A 278 26.91 9.29 -23.01
CA VAL A 278 26.11 9.59 -21.82
C VAL A 278 26.28 8.47 -20.81
N PRO A 279 26.67 8.77 -19.56
CA PRO A 279 26.71 7.77 -18.49
C PRO A 279 25.35 7.11 -18.28
N ASP A 280 25.37 5.80 -18.02
CA ASP A 280 24.17 4.98 -17.76
C ASP A 280 23.26 5.54 -16.66
N ASP A 281 23.85 6.24 -15.68
CA ASP A 281 23.16 6.73 -14.50
C ASP A 281 22.88 8.26 -14.63
N PRO A 282 21.62 8.71 -14.47
CA PRO A 282 21.25 10.13 -14.56
C PRO A 282 21.68 10.88 -13.29
N MET A 283 22.22 12.09 -13.47
CA MET A 283 22.71 12.92 -12.36
C MET A 283 21.56 13.54 -11.54
N ASN A 284 20.46 13.89 -12.22
CA ASN A 284 19.31 14.55 -11.62
C ASN A 284 18.02 13.87 -12.07
N TYR A 285 16.99 13.96 -11.22
CA TYR A 285 15.66 13.49 -11.54
C TYR A 285 14.67 14.65 -11.45
N ASP A 286 13.81 14.75 -12.47
CA ASP A 286 12.67 15.67 -12.46
C ASP A 286 11.44 14.89 -11.97
N PHE A 287 10.96 15.23 -10.78
CA PHE A 287 9.78 14.60 -10.19
C PHE A 287 8.54 15.44 -10.46
N PHE A 288 7.49 14.79 -10.94
CA PHE A 288 6.20 15.42 -11.20
C PHE A 288 5.19 15.11 -10.10
N TYR A 289 4.65 16.13 -9.43
CA TYR A 289 3.69 15.98 -8.33
C TYR A 289 2.25 16.29 -8.74
N HIS A 290 2.04 16.87 -9.91
CA HIS A 290 0.74 17.35 -10.35
C HIS A 290 -0.36 16.27 -10.36
N VAL A 291 -0.05 15.02 -10.72
CA VAL A 291 -1.03 13.90 -10.68
C VAL A 291 -1.39 13.52 -9.25
N LEU A 292 -0.44 13.60 -8.31
CA LEU A 292 -0.68 13.30 -6.88
C LEU A 292 -1.49 14.40 -6.18
N GLU A 293 -1.31 15.64 -6.64
CA GLU A 293 -1.98 16.82 -6.08
C GLU A 293 -3.27 17.19 -6.83
N ALA A 294 -3.65 16.47 -7.88
CA ALA A 294 -4.90 16.69 -8.59
C ALA A 294 -6.14 16.38 -7.72
N ASP A 295 -7.26 17.03 -8.04
CA ASP A 295 -8.55 16.73 -7.40
C ASP A 295 -9.17 15.44 -7.95
N GLU A 296 -10.38 15.10 -7.47
CA GLU A 296 -11.15 13.95 -7.95
C GLU A 296 -11.50 14.02 -9.44
N SER A 297 -11.39 15.18 -10.06
CA SER A 297 -11.63 15.41 -11.49
C SER A 297 -10.34 15.55 -12.30
N GLY A 298 -9.17 15.33 -11.69
CA GLY A 298 -7.86 15.47 -12.34
C GLY A 298 -7.42 16.92 -12.57
N ARG A 299 -8.04 17.90 -11.89
CA ARG A 299 -7.68 19.31 -12.00
C ARG A 299 -6.56 19.66 -11.03
N GLN A 300 -5.62 20.48 -11.50
CA GLN A 300 -4.48 20.92 -10.71
C GLN A 300 -4.84 22.10 -9.79
N PRO A 301 -4.21 22.26 -8.61
CA PRO A 301 -4.44 23.39 -7.72
C PRO A 301 -4.04 24.75 -8.28
N LYS A 302 -2.99 24.80 -9.10
CA LYS A 302 -2.59 26.00 -9.86
C LYS A 302 -2.41 25.62 -11.33
N ILE A 303 -2.72 26.57 -12.21
CA ILE A 303 -2.57 26.43 -13.67
C ILE A 303 -1.60 27.53 -14.13
N LYS A 304 -0.80 27.22 -15.16
CA LYS A 304 0.04 28.21 -15.85
C LYS A 304 -0.81 28.91 -16.91
N VAL A 305 -1.03 30.21 -16.73
CA VAL A 305 -1.74 31.05 -17.69
C VAL A 305 -0.72 31.86 -18.46
N ALA A 306 -0.80 31.84 -19.80
CA ALA A 306 0.03 32.68 -20.65
C ALA A 306 -0.41 34.15 -20.52
N THR A 307 0.49 35.01 -20.04
CA THR A 307 0.28 36.47 -19.97
C THR A 307 0.74 37.16 -21.24
N GLU A 308 1.74 36.61 -21.93
CA GLU A 308 2.24 37.08 -23.24
C GLU A 308 2.35 35.86 -24.15
N VAL A 309 1.94 36.02 -25.41
CA VAL A 309 1.91 34.97 -26.43
C VAL A 309 2.61 35.51 -27.67
N ASP A 310 3.41 34.70 -28.37
CA ASP A 310 4.04 35.08 -29.63
C ASP A 310 3.02 35.11 -30.79
N GLU A 311 3.48 35.55 -31.97
CA GLU A 311 2.65 35.62 -33.19
C GLU A 311 2.15 34.24 -33.66
N GLN A 312 2.77 33.14 -33.19
CA GLN A 312 2.39 31.75 -33.47
C GLN A 312 1.48 31.12 -32.41
N GLY A 313 1.16 31.83 -31.32
CA GLY A 313 0.32 31.30 -30.24
C GLY A 313 1.09 30.56 -29.13
N THR A 314 2.42 30.60 -29.12
CA THR A 314 3.28 30.01 -28.08
C THR A 314 3.42 30.98 -26.88
N PRO A 315 3.25 30.52 -25.63
CA PRO A 315 3.41 31.37 -24.46
C PRO A 315 4.84 31.89 -24.28
N ILE A 316 5.04 33.21 -24.27
CA ILE A 316 6.33 33.88 -23.99
C ILE A 316 6.53 34.03 -22.48
N LYS A 317 5.46 34.41 -21.76
CA LYS A 317 5.46 34.48 -20.29
C LYS A 317 4.26 33.76 -19.73
N THR A 318 4.50 32.92 -18.73
CA THR A 318 3.46 32.17 -18.03
C THR A 318 3.46 32.52 -16.55
N GLU A 319 2.31 32.92 -16.02
CA GLU A 319 2.10 33.11 -14.58
C GLU A 319 1.30 31.94 -14.01
N THR A 320 1.67 31.51 -12.80
CA THR A 320 1.00 30.38 -12.14
C THR A 320 -0.11 30.91 -11.25
N VAL A 321 -1.37 30.76 -11.68
CA VAL A 321 -2.56 31.27 -11.00
C VAL A 321 -3.30 30.14 -10.29
N SER A 322 -3.95 30.42 -9.17
CA SER A 322 -4.78 29.43 -8.46
C SER A 322 -6.00 29.04 -9.31
N ASN A 323 -6.22 27.73 -9.46
CA ASN A 323 -7.35 27.21 -10.21
C ASN A 323 -8.66 27.38 -9.41
N LEU A 324 -9.57 28.22 -9.91
CA LEU A 324 -10.89 28.46 -9.31
C LEU A 324 -11.79 27.22 -9.34
N LYS A 325 -11.61 26.34 -10.34
CA LYS A 325 -12.41 25.13 -10.52
C LYS A 325 -11.91 23.96 -9.66
N PHE A 326 -10.76 24.10 -8.99
CA PHE A 326 -10.19 23.02 -8.17
C PHE A 326 -11.06 22.70 -6.95
N ASN A 327 -11.45 21.43 -6.81
CA ASN A 327 -12.21 20.99 -5.64
C ASN A 327 -11.30 20.83 -4.41
N HIS A 328 -11.22 21.87 -3.60
CA HIS A 328 -10.46 21.89 -2.34
C HIS A 328 -10.96 20.91 -1.27
N LYS A 329 -12.19 20.39 -1.38
CA LYS A 329 -12.75 19.41 -0.43
C LYS A 329 -12.39 17.97 -0.80
N SER A 330 -11.93 17.74 -2.03
CA SER A 330 -11.57 16.42 -2.56
C SER A 330 -10.51 15.73 -1.69
N LEU A 331 -10.59 14.40 -1.61
CA LEU A 331 -9.58 13.58 -0.95
C LEU A 331 -8.31 13.56 -1.81
N SER A 332 -7.18 14.00 -1.24
CA SER A 332 -5.86 13.93 -1.89
C SER A 332 -5.49 12.49 -2.28
N CYS A 333 -4.76 12.32 -3.38
CA CYS A 333 -4.24 11.00 -3.78
C CYS A 333 -3.32 10.41 -2.70
N LEU A 334 -2.53 11.23 -2.00
CA LEU A 334 -1.69 10.81 -0.86
C LEU A 334 -2.50 10.10 0.23
N ARG A 335 -3.64 10.68 0.62
CA ARG A 335 -4.54 10.05 1.59
C ARG A 335 -5.14 8.75 1.07
N ARG A 336 -5.52 8.70 -0.21
CA ARG A 336 -6.01 7.46 -0.84
C ARG A 336 -4.92 6.38 -0.84
N ILE A 337 -3.65 6.74 -1.08
CA ILE A 337 -2.50 5.81 -1.03
C ILE A 337 -2.33 5.27 0.38
N ALA A 338 -2.38 6.14 1.40
CA ALA A 338 -2.30 5.75 2.80
C ALA A 338 -3.43 4.78 3.20
N GLU A 339 -4.66 4.99 2.71
CA GLU A 339 -5.83 4.13 2.97
C GLU A 339 -5.84 2.83 2.14
N SER A 340 -5.14 2.79 0.99
CA SER A 340 -5.14 1.65 0.06
C SER A 340 -4.42 0.40 0.61
N GLY A 341 -3.52 0.56 1.59
CA GLY A 341 -2.68 -0.52 2.10
C GLY A 341 -1.60 -1.01 1.12
N ASN A 342 -1.40 -0.33 -0.02
CA ASN A 342 -0.33 -0.66 -0.96
C ASN A 342 1.04 -0.20 -0.43
N LYS A 343 1.74 -1.11 0.25
CA LYS A 343 3.04 -0.85 0.87
C LYS A 343 4.08 -0.31 -0.12
N ALA A 344 4.09 -0.83 -1.35
CA ALA A 344 5.04 -0.41 -2.38
C ALA A 344 4.78 1.03 -2.84
N ALA A 345 3.52 1.43 -3.01
CA ALA A 345 3.17 2.81 -3.37
C ALA A 345 3.55 3.82 -2.26
N VAL A 346 3.38 3.45 -0.98
CA VAL A 346 3.82 4.28 0.16
C VAL A 346 5.35 4.44 0.20
N GLN A 347 6.08 3.41 -0.21
CA GLN A 347 7.55 3.42 -0.23
C GLN A 347 8.14 4.05 -1.50
N HIS A 348 7.29 4.41 -2.47
CA HIS A 348 7.74 4.94 -3.75
C HIS A 348 8.48 6.29 -3.58
N PRO A 349 9.61 6.52 -4.29
CA PRO A 349 10.43 7.72 -4.13
C PRO A 349 9.65 9.04 -4.30
N VAL A 350 8.80 9.16 -5.32
CA VAL A 350 7.99 10.38 -5.57
C VAL A 350 7.07 10.70 -4.39
N VAL A 351 6.42 9.67 -3.84
CA VAL A 351 5.46 9.84 -2.74
C VAL A 351 6.19 10.25 -1.48
N ARG A 352 7.33 9.61 -1.18
CA ARG A 352 8.16 9.95 -0.02
C ARG A 352 8.66 11.38 -0.10
N MET A 353 9.30 11.76 -1.21
CA MET A 353 9.87 13.09 -1.39
C MET A 353 8.81 14.19 -1.29
N LEU A 354 7.60 13.94 -1.83
CA LEU A 354 6.47 14.84 -1.69
C LEU A 354 6.05 15.03 -0.21
N VAL A 355 5.99 13.94 0.56
CA VAL A 355 5.59 13.96 1.97
C VAL A 355 6.65 14.61 2.84
N SER A 356 7.93 14.25 2.65
CA SER A 356 9.09 14.84 3.32
C SER A 356 9.16 16.35 3.10
N ARG A 357 8.96 16.79 1.85
CA ARG A 357 8.89 18.21 1.52
C ARG A 357 7.75 18.93 2.23
N LYS A 358 6.54 18.37 2.22
CA LYS A 358 5.36 18.95 2.89
C LYS A 358 5.54 19.00 4.40
N TRP A 359 6.18 17.96 4.96
CA TRP A 359 6.53 17.88 6.37
C TRP A 359 7.45 19.04 6.77
N ASN A 360 8.56 19.21 6.06
CA ASN A 360 9.54 20.26 6.36
C ASN A 360 9.00 21.67 6.09
N LYS A 361 8.13 21.85 5.09
CA LYS A 361 7.62 23.18 4.72
C LYS A 361 6.58 23.73 5.69
N PHE A 362 5.67 22.89 6.19
CA PHE A 362 4.60 23.38 7.07
C PHE A 362 4.13 22.37 8.11
N ALA A 363 4.10 21.07 7.80
CA ALA A 363 3.41 20.12 8.66
C ALA A 363 4.12 19.97 10.01
N HIS A 364 5.45 19.94 10.02
CA HIS A 364 6.23 19.86 11.25
C HIS A 364 5.97 21.06 12.18
N TRP A 365 5.98 22.29 11.63
CA TRP A 365 5.74 23.50 12.41
C TRP A 365 4.31 23.55 12.97
N TRP A 366 3.30 23.33 12.12
CA TRP A 366 1.90 23.34 12.56
C TRP A 366 1.59 22.23 13.57
N PHE A 367 2.12 21.03 13.35
CA PHE A 367 1.92 19.91 14.26
C PHE A 367 2.63 20.12 15.61
N CYS A 368 3.80 20.76 15.60
CA CYS A 368 4.48 21.18 16.82
C CYS A 368 3.65 22.22 17.59
N VAL A 369 3.08 23.22 16.89
CA VAL A 369 2.20 24.23 17.49
C VAL A 369 0.93 23.58 18.09
N GLU A 370 0.29 22.64 17.37
CA GLU A 370 -0.85 21.86 17.86
C GLU A 370 -0.50 21.11 19.16
N GLY A 371 0.65 20.44 19.19
CA GLY A 371 1.16 19.75 20.38
C GLY A 371 1.49 20.69 21.54
N SER A 372 2.08 21.86 21.27
CA SER A 372 2.37 22.88 22.28
C SER A 372 1.08 23.44 22.91
N PHE A 373 0.06 23.73 22.10
CA PHE A 373 -1.26 24.13 22.63
C PHE A 373 -1.88 23.03 23.51
N TYR A 374 -1.71 21.77 23.14
CA TYR A 374 -2.20 20.66 23.97
C TYR A 374 -1.45 20.54 25.30
N ILE A 375 -0.13 20.75 25.31
CA ILE A 375 0.66 20.79 26.56
C ILE A 375 0.20 21.94 27.45
N VAL A 376 -0.05 23.13 26.88
CA VAL A 376 -0.61 24.27 27.64
C VAL A 376 -1.97 23.89 28.24
N PHE A 377 -2.86 23.29 27.46
CA PHE A 377 -4.14 22.76 27.98
C PHE A 377 -3.95 21.78 29.14
N LEU A 378 -3.02 20.81 29.01
CA LEU A 378 -2.74 19.86 30.08
C LEU A 378 -2.21 20.55 31.34
N THR A 379 -1.31 21.53 31.22
CA THR A 379 -0.79 22.26 32.39
C THR A 379 -1.88 23.05 33.12
N LEU A 380 -2.78 23.70 32.38
CA LEU A 380 -3.94 24.40 32.94
C LEU A 380 -4.90 23.43 33.62
N LEU A 381 -5.16 22.27 32.99
CA LEU A 381 -5.99 21.22 33.55
C LEU A 381 -5.38 20.60 34.82
N SER A 382 -4.08 20.34 34.82
CA SER A 382 -3.33 19.86 36.00
C SER A 382 -3.44 20.86 37.14
N TYR A 383 -3.23 22.15 36.87
CA TYR A 383 -3.38 23.18 37.90
C TYR A 383 -4.80 23.23 38.44
N ALA A 384 -5.81 23.21 37.57
CA ALA A 384 -7.22 23.24 37.96
C ALA A 384 -7.65 22.03 38.81
N LEU A 385 -7.25 20.81 38.43
CA LEU A 385 -7.67 19.58 39.11
C LEU A 385 -6.86 19.28 40.36
N ILE A 386 -5.52 19.41 40.33
CA ILE A 386 -4.66 19.08 41.48
C ILE A 386 -4.84 20.12 42.58
N TYR A 387 -4.85 21.41 42.24
CA TYR A 387 -5.10 22.44 43.25
C TYR A 387 -6.55 22.35 43.77
N GLY A 388 -7.50 22.04 42.88
CA GLY A 388 -8.88 21.78 43.25
C GLY A 388 -9.05 20.64 44.26
N SER A 389 -8.25 19.57 44.17
CA SER A 389 -8.34 18.43 45.09
C SER A 389 -7.78 18.70 46.48
N THR A 390 -7.03 19.79 46.67
CA THR A 390 -6.48 20.17 47.99
C THR A 390 -7.46 20.96 48.86
N LEU A 391 -8.61 21.35 48.32
CA LEU A 391 -9.62 22.17 49.00
C LEU A 391 -10.82 21.30 49.39
N ASP A 392 -11.33 21.52 50.60
CA ASP A 392 -12.50 20.80 51.12
C ASP A 392 -13.77 21.14 50.33
N ASP A 393 -13.96 22.42 49.98
CA ASP A 393 -15.04 22.89 49.10
C ASP A 393 -14.48 23.39 47.76
N PRO A 394 -14.65 22.65 46.66
CA PRO A 394 -14.11 23.02 45.36
C PRO A 394 -14.83 24.20 44.69
N THR A 395 -15.93 24.71 45.25
CA THR A 395 -16.75 25.81 44.71
C THR A 395 -16.44 27.18 45.34
N GLN A 396 -15.58 27.24 46.37
CA GLN A 396 -15.21 28.49 47.02
C GLN A 396 -13.98 29.13 46.35
N TYR A 397 -14.16 30.33 45.77
CA TYR A 397 -13.11 31.03 45.03
C TYR A 397 -12.50 32.23 45.80
N GLY A 398 -12.16 32.07 47.08
CA GLY A 398 -11.63 33.15 47.91
C GLY A 398 -10.10 33.31 47.82
N GLY A 399 -9.58 34.43 47.32
CA GLY A 399 -8.14 34.77 47.34
C GLY A 399 -7.41 34.65 46.00
N ARG A 400 -6.16 35.12 45.94
CA ARG A 400 -5.38 35.24 44.68
C ARG A 400 -5.14 33.90 43.97
N ALA A 401 -4.82 32.84 44.72
CA ALA A 401 -4.60 31.51 44.17
C ALA A 401 -5.91 30.89 43.64
N ASN A 402 -7.02 31.12 44.34
CA ASN A 402 -8.35 30.69 43.90
C ASN A 402 -8.86 31.46 42.68
N GLY A 403 -8.48 32.73 42.52
CA GLY A 403 -8.73 33.50 41.29
C GLY A 403 -7.98 32.93 40.08
N LEU A 404 -6.71 32.55 40.24
CA LEU A 404 -5.94 31.87 39.19
C LEU A 404 -6.55 30.52 38.83
N ARG A 405 -7.04 29.77 39.82
CA ARG A 405 -7.75 28.51 39.59
C ARG A 405 -9.00 28.71 38.74
N LEU A 406 -9.85 29.68 39.07
CA LEU A 406 -11.06 29.98 38.29
C LEU A 406 -10.71 30.32 36.84
N PHE A 407 -9.66 31.12 36.63
CA PHE A 407 -9.16 31.44 35.29
C PHE A 407 -8.71 30.18 34.55
N CYS A 408 -7.93 29.31 35.19
CA CYS A 408 -7.49 28.05 34.60
C CYS A 408 -8.68 27.12 34.30
N GLU A 409 -9.68 27.02 35.18
CA GLU A 409 -10.88 26.21 34.97
C GLU A 409 -11.69 26.69 33.77
N VAL A 410 -11.96 28.00 33.68
CA VAL A 410 -12.68 28.59 32.54
C VAL A 410 -11.92 28.34 31.23
N LEU A 411 -10.62 28.57 31.24
CA LEU A 411 -9.78 28.38 30.06
C LEU A 411 -9.68 26.91 29.64
N SER A 412 -9.56 25.98 30.60
CA SER A 412 -9.60 24.54 30.35
C SER A 412 -10.93 24.06 29.79
N ILE A 413 -12.07 24.65 30.21
CA ILE A 413 -13.39 24.34 29.63
C ILE A 413 -13.47 24.83 28.18
N ILE A 414 -12.95 26.03 27.88
CA ILE A 414 -12.90 26.55 26.51
C ILE A 414 -12.07 25.63 25.61
N PHE A 415 -10.89 25.22 26.07
CA PHE A 415 -10.06 24.24 25.34
C PHE A 415 -10.75 22.89 25.18
N LEU A 416 -11.42 22.39 26.22
CA LEU A 416 -12.17 21.13 26.17
C LEU A 416 -13.27 21.19 25.10
N MET A 417 -14.02 22.29 25.02
CA MET A 417 -15.03 22.51 24.00
C MET A 417 -14.41 22.56 22.59
N PHE A 418 -13.30 23.28 22.43
CA PHE A 418 -12.57 23.34 21.16
C PHE A 418 -12.15 21.95 20.68
N TYR A 419 -11.50 21.16 21.54
CA TYR A 419 -11.05 19.80 21.20
C TYR A 419 -12.20 18.83 20.96
N PHE A 420 -13.32 18.98 21.67
CA PHE A 420 -14.52 18.19 21.41
C PHE A 420 -15.05 18.46 20.00
N PHE A 421 -15.21 19.73 19.60
CA PHE A 421 -15.64 20.07 18.24
C PHE A 421 -14.66 19.61 17.17
N GLU A 422 -13.35 19.68 17.45
CA GLU A 422 -12.32 19.18 16.53
C GLU A 422 -12.45 17.66 16.30
N GLU A 423 -12.61 16.87 17.37
CA GLU A 423 -12.77 15.41 17.26
C GLU A 423 -14.12 15.02 16.61
N VAL A 424 -15.22 15.73 16.89
CA VAL A 424 -16.51 15.55 16.18
C VAL A 424 -16.31 15.77 14.67
N ASN A 425 -15.65 16.87 14.29
CA ASN A 425 -15.41 17.21 12.89
C ASN A 425 -14.50 16.16 12.21
N GLN A 426 -13.53 15.59 12.93
CA GLN A 426 -12.69 14.52 12.40
C GLN A 426 -13.48 13.20 12.22
N ALA A 427 -14.30 12.84 13.20
CA ALA A 427 -15.14 11.64 13.17
C ALA A 427 -16.19 11.69 12.05
N GLU A 428 -16.83 12.85 11.83
CA GLU A 428 -17.82 13.04 10.77
C GLU A 428 -17.20 12.82 9.38
N ARG A 429 -15.98 13.30 9.18
CA ARG A 429 -15.32 13.24 7.86
C ARG A 429 -14.78 11.86 7.52
N SER A 430 -14.30 11.12 8.51
CA SER A 430 -13.55 9.88 8.30
C SER A 430 -14.19 8.65 8.92
N ARG A 431 -15.53 8.67 9.08
CA ARG A 431 -16.36 7.67 9.79
C ARG A 431 -15.80 6.23 9.75
N ARG A 432 -15.52 5.66 8.57
CA ARG A 432 -15.08 4.25 8.45
C ARG A 432 -13.63 3.98 8.84
N THR A 433 -12.72 4.94 8.63
CA THR A 433 -11.29 4.76 8.93
C THR A 433 -10.98 5.20 10.36
N TYR A 434 -11.66 6.24 10.84
CA TYR A 434 -11.48 6.81 12.17
C TYR A 434 -11.78 5.81 13.29
N PHE A 435 -12.88 5.07 13.21
CA PHE A 435 -13.27 4.09 14.24
C PHE A 435 -12.47 2.78 14.20
N LYS A 436 -11.50 2.64 13.28
CA LYS A 436 -10.59 1.48 13.29
C LYS A 436 -9.38 1.70 14.19
N ASP A 437 -9.00 2.95 14.43
CA ASP A 437 -7.83 3.25 15.25
C ASP A 437 -8.21 3.24 16.75
N PRO A 438 -7.58 2.36 17.57
CA PRO A 438 -7.91 2.23 18.99
C PRO A 438 -7.65 3.51 19.79
N TYR A 439 -6.67 4.32 19.37
CA TYR A 439 -6.33 5.59 20.00
C TYR A 439 -7.48 6.58 20.01
N ASN A 440 -8.30 6.60 18.96
CA ASN A 440 -9.42 7.53 18.87
C ASN A 440 -10.45 7.24 19.98
N TYR A 441 -10.65 5.97 20.34
CA TYR A 441 -11.54 5.62 21.46
C TYR A 441 -10.99 6.10 22.81
N PHE A 442 -9.68 5.98 23.03
CA PHE A 442 -9.06 6.52 24.25
C PHE A 442 -9.16 8.05 24.32
N ASP A 443 -9.03 8.73 23.19
CA ASP A 443 -9.21 10.19 23.11
C ASP A 443 -10.66 10.59 23.45
N TRP A 444 -11.65 9.93 22.86
CA TRP A 444 -13.06 10.17 23.17
C TRP A 444 -13.39 9.90 24.63
N LEU A 445 -12.87 8.81 25.19
CA LEU A 445 -13.08 8.44 26.57
C LEU A 445 -12.47 9.48 27.53
N GLY A 446 -11.26 9.97 27.25
CA GLY A 446 -10.64 11.06 28.01
C GLY A 446 -11.45 12.35 27.99
N LEU A 447 -11.92 12.77 26.81
CA LEU A 447 -12.74 13.97 26.65
C LEU A 447 -14.09 13.85 27.36
N ILE A 448 -14.80 12.73 27.19
CA ILE A 448 -16.11 12.48 27.81
C ILE A 448 -15.99 12.44 29.33
N LEU A 449 -14.99 11.73 29.88
CA LEU A 449 -14.77 11.68 31.32
C LEU A 449 -14.48 13.06 31.91
N THR A 450 -13.68 13.87 31.21
CA THR A 450 -13.38 15.25 31.65
C THR A 450 -14.60 16.15 31.58
N PHE A 451 -15.44 15.98 30.55
CA PHE A 451 -16.69 16.71 30.42
C PHE A 451 -17.68 16.35 31.54
N LEU A 452 -17.72 15.07 31.93
CA LEU A 452 -18.58 14.56 33.00
C LEU A 452 -18.20 15.14 34.38
N VAL A 453 -16.96 15.59 34.59
CA VAL A 453 -16.57 16.26 35.85
C VAL A 453 -17.38 17.53 36.09
N ILE A 454 -17.76 18.27 35.05
CA ILE A 454 -18.48 19.54 35.16
C ILE A 454 -19.85 19.37 35.84
N PRO A 455 -20.79 18.55 35.34
CA PRO A 455 -22.08 18.35 36.01
C PRO A 455 -21.94 17.67 37.37
N LEU A 456 -20.98 16.74 37.54
CA LEU A 456 -20.74 16.11 38.85
C LEU A 456 -20.27 17.10 39.91
N ARG A 457 -19.52 18.13 39.50
CA ARG A 457 -19.10 19.21 40.39
C ARG A 457 -20.26 20.09 40.83
N PHE A 458 -21.23 20.36 39.95
CA PHE A 458 -22.46 21.08 40.33
C PHE A 458 -23.40 20.25 41.20
N ALA A 459 -23.35 18.92 41.09
CA ALA A 459 -24.14 18.01 41.92
C ALA A 459 -23.45 17.65 43.26
N GLU A 460 -22.28 18.22 43.55
CA GLU A 460 -21.51 18.03 44.80
C GLU A 460 -21.22 16.55 45.15
N VAL A 461 -21.10 15.69 44.13
CA VAL A 461 -20.90 14.25 44.33
C VAL A 461 -19.42 13.92 44.57
N ARG A 462 -19.11 13.20 45.66
CA ARG A 462 -17.72 12.78 46.01
C ARG A 462 -17.00 11.97 44.92
N TYR A 463 -17.75 11.21 44.11
CA TYR A 463 -17.22 10.43 42.99
C TYR A 463 -16.62 11.28 41.85
N GLN A 464 -16.80 12.60 41.87
CA GLN A 464 -16.19 13.52 40.90
C GLN A 464 -14.68 13.34 40.79
N TRP A 465 -13.98 13.09 41.91
CA TRP A 465 -12.52 12.98 41.94
C TRP A 465 -12.01 11.69 41.29
N ASN A 466 -12.77 10.59 41.42
CA ASN A 466 -12.43 9.34 40.76
C ASN A 466 -12.59 9.47 39.24
N VAL A 467 -13.68 10.08 38.79
CA VAL A 467 -13.94 10.36 37.36
C VAL A 467 -12.89 11.34 36.82
N ALA A 468 -12.55 12.38 37.58
CA ALA A 468 -11.54 13.35 37.21
C ALA A 468 -10.14 12.72 37.13
N ALA A 469 -9.75 11.85 38.07
CA ALA A 469 -8.47 11.16 38.04
C ALA A 469 -8.35 10.26 36.79
N LEU A 470 -9.42 9.53 36.45
CA LEU A 470 -9.45 8.69 35.26
C LEU A 470 -9.39 9.53 33.97
N GLY A 471 -10.21 10.57 33.87
CA GLY A 471 -10.21 11.50 32.73
C GLY A 471 -8.86 12.20 32.55
N TYR A 472 -8.25 12.63 33.66
CA TYR A 472 -6.91 13.22 33.68
C TYR A 472 -5.86 12.26 33.12
N LEU A 473 -5.84 11.01 33.57
CA LEU A 473 -4.91 10.00 33.05
C LEU A 473 -5.07 9.81 31.54
N PHE A 474 -6.30 9.65 31.04
CA PHE A 474 -6.54 9.48 29.60
C PHE A 474 -6.15 10.72 28.77
N ASN A 475 -6.35 11.93 29.28
CA ASN A 475 -5.86 13.14 28.62
C ASN A 475 -4.33 13.19 28.52
N PHE A 476 -3.61 12.68 29.52
CA PHE A 476 -2.16 12.54 29.44
C PHE A 476 -1.73 11.45 28.46
N LEU A 477 -2.44 10.31 28.41
CA LEU A 477 -2.17 9.27 27.41
C LEU A 477 -2.38 9.76 25.97
N ARG A 478 -3.32 10.69 25.75
CA ARG A 478 -3.51 11.35 24.44
C ARG A 478 -2.28 12.13 23.96
N LEU A 479 -1.37 12.53 24.86
CA LEU A 479 -0.09 13.14 24.46
C LEU A 479 0.73 12.22 23.52
N PHE A 480 0.60 10.89 23.66
CA PHE A 480 1.27 9.94 22.78
C PHE A 480 0.84 10.06 21.31
N LYS A 481 -0.30 10.71 20.99
CA LYS A 481 -0.70 11.02 19.61
C LYS A 481 0.29 11.97 18.93
N PHE A 482 0.90 12.87 19.70
CA PHE A 482 1.94 13.80 19.23
C PHE A 482 3.33 13.18 19.19
N SER A 483 3.50 11.90 19.56
CA SER A 483 4.80 11.20 19.43
C SER A 483 5.36 11.22 18.01
N CYS A 484 4.48 11.34 17.00
CA CYS A 484 4.87 11.41 15.59
C CYS A 484 5.55 12.72 15.18
N VAL A 485 5.67 13.72 16.07
CA VAL A 485 6.46 14.95 15.82
C VAL A 485 7.91 14.60 15.54
N THR A 486 8.45 13.65 16.32
CA THR A 486 9.83 13.18 16.20
C THR A 486 9.83 11.74 15.74
N ARG A 487 10.63 11.44 14.73
CA ARG A 487 10.69 10.11 14.12
C ARG A 487 11.06 9.00 15.11
N THR A 488 12.04 9.24 15.99
CA THR A 488 12.50 8.26 16.99
C THR A 488 11.40 7.93 18.00
N THR A 489 10.74 8.95 18.53
CA THR A 489 9.63 8.81 19.49
C THR A 489 8.40 8.17 18.84
N GLY A 490 8.04 8.58 17.63
CA GLY A 490 6.89 8.02 16.91
C GLY A 490 7.07 6.54 16.58
N LEU A 491 8.27 6.15 16.12
CA LEU A 491 8.60 4.74 15.89
C LEU A 491 8.50 3.94 17.20
N TYR A 492 9.06 4.46 18.29
CA TYR A 492 9.01 3.83 19.60
C TYR A 492 7.58 3.62 20.09
N THR A 493 6.74 4.67 20.11
CA THR A 493 5.35 4.60 20.56
C THR A 493 4.54 3.56 19.76
N LYS A 494 4.77 3.48 18.44
CA LYS A 494 4.08 2.51 17.59
C LYS A 494 4.53 1.07 17.85
N THR A 495 5.84 0.86 18.06
CA THR A 495 6.35 -0.46 18.44
C THR A 495 5.77 -0.90 19.78
N LEU A 496 5.79 -0.02 20.79
CA LEU A 496 5.25 -0.28 22.11
C LEU A 496 3.76 -0.64 22.06
N ALA A 497 2.95 0.13 21.33
CA ALA A 497 1.52 -0.13 21.23
C ALA A 497 1.19 -1.47 20.57
N ARG A 498 1.92 -1.84 19.52
CA ARG A 498 1.76 -3.15 18.87
C ARG A 498 2.14 -4.29 19.81
N ILE A 499 3.23 -4.12 20.55
CA ILE A 499 3.70 -5.09 21.54
C ILE A 499 2.64 -5.30 22.64
N ILE A 500 2.10 -4.21 23.20
CA ILE A 500 1.01 -4.28 24.18
C ILE A 500 -0.19 -5.03 23.61
N TYR A 501 -0.67 -4.66 22.43
CA TYR A 501 -1.88 -5.26 21.87
C TYR A 501 -1.72 -6.75 21.51
N ARG A 502 -0.57 -7.16 20.95
CA ARG A 502 -0.36 -8.53 20.46
C ARG A 502 0.09 -9.49 21.55
N ASP A 503 1.03 -9.08 22.40
CA ASP A 503 1.73 -10.01 23.31
C ASP A 503 1.16 -9.94 24.73
N ILE A 504 0.90 -8.74 25.25
CA ILE A 504 0.34 -8.61 26.61
C ILE A 504 -1.07 -9.19 26.65
N THR A 505 -1.88 -9.06 25.60
CA THR A 505 -3.24 -9.65 25.60
C THR A 505 -3.20 -11.18 25.60
N ARG A 506 -2.35 -11.81 24.77
CA ARG A 506 -2.18 -13.28 24.74
C ARG A 506 -1.60 -13.80 26.05
N PHE A 507 -0.60 -13.11 26.58
CA PHE A 507 -0.02 -13.41 27.88
C PHE A 507 -1.07 -13.27 28.99
N SER A 508 -1.87 -12.21 28.97
CA SER A 508 -2.91 -11.95 29.97
C SER A 508 -3.94 -13.06 30.04
N VAL A 509 -4.29 -13.72 28.92
CA VAL A 509 -5.22 -14.85 28.92
C VAL A 509 -4.63 -16.05 29.68
N VAL A 510 -3.41 -16.46 29.31
CA VAL A 510 -2.72 -17.58 29.98
C VAL A 510 -2.47 -17.24 31.45
N PHE A 511 -2.01 -16.02 31.72
CA PHE A 511 -1.79 -15.52 33.06
C PHE A 511 -3.07 -15.56 33.89
N THR A 512 -4.20 -15.09 33.38
CA THR A 512 -5.47 -15.07 34.14
C THR A 512 -5.94 -16.47 34.54
N ILE A 513 -5.81 -17.47 33.65
CA ILE A 513 -6.18 -18.86 33.95
C ILE A 513 -5.31 -19.41 35.10
N VAL A 514 -4.00 -19.24 34.98
CA VAL A 514 -3.04 -19.69 35.99
C VAL A 514 -3.26 -18.92 37.30
N PHE A 515 -3.37 -17.61 37.23
CA PHE A 515 -3.57 -16.69 38.35
C PHE A 515 -4.84 -16.99 39.14
N LEU A 516 -6.00 -17.14 38.48
CA LEU A 516 -7.26 -17.46 39.15
C LEU A 516 -7.21 -18.85 39.80
N GLY A 517 -6.60 -19.84 39.11
CA GLY A 517 -6.39 -21.18 39.66
C GLY A 517 -5.55 -21.16 40.93
N PHE A 518 -4.43 -20.43 40.93
CA PHE A 518 -3.55 -20.30 42.08
C PHE A 518 -4.16 -19.47 43.22
N CYS A 519 -4.82 -18.35 42.92
CA CYS A 519 -5.52 -17.56 43.94
C CYS A 519 -6.65 -18.37 44.59
N GLY A 520 -7.39 -19.16 43.81
CA GLY A 520 -8.41 -20.08 44.32
C GLY A 520 -7.82 -21.18 45.21
N ALA A 521 -6.76 -21.84 44.76
CA ALA A 521 -6.07 -22.86 45.54
C ALA A 521 -5.51 -22.31 46.86
N MET A 522 -4.90 -21.12 46.82
CA MET A 522 -4.34 -20.47 47.99
C MET A 522 -5.44 -20.03 48.97
N PHE A 523 -6.55 -19.46 48.48
CA PHE A 523 -7.67 -19.10 49.33
C PHE A 523 -8.26 -20.31 50.08
N MET A 524 -8.38 -21.46 49.41
CA MET A 524 -8.81 -22.71 50.03
C MET A 524 -7.80 -23.25 51.05
N ALA A 525 -6.50 -23.15 50.75
CA ALA A 525 -5.43 -23.57 51.67
C ALA A 525 -5.38 -22.71 52.94
N LEU A 526 -5.57 -21.40 52.81
CA LEU A 526 -5.67 -20.47 53.94
C LEU A 526 -6.89 -20.76 54.82
N LYS A 527 -8.04 -21.05 54.21
CA LYS A 527 -9.25 -21.45 54.94
C LYS A 527 -9.03 -22.74 55.73
N ALA A 528 -8.34 -23.73 55.15
CA ALA A 528 -8.01 -24.98 55.85
C ALA A 528 -7.10 -24.77 57.07
N THR A 529 -6.33 -23.68 57.09
CA THR A 529 -5.35 -23.38 58.15
C THR A 529 -5.90 -22.39 59.19
N GLY A 530 -7.11 -21.85 59.00
CA GLY A 530 -7.71 -20.86 59.90
C GLY A 530 -7.09 -19.45 59.81
N SER A 531 -6.19 -19.20 58.86
CA SER A 531 -5.47 -17.94 58.68
C SER A 531 -6.15 -16.98 57.70
N GLN A 532 -7.46 -17.14 57.51
CA GLN A 532 -8.27 -16.36 56.56
C GLN A 532 -8.30 -14.86 56.91
N GLU A 533 -8.05 -14.49 58.17
CA GLU A 533 -7.99 -13.10 58.61
C GLU A 533 -6.77 -12.32 58.06
N LEU A 534 -5.72 -13.00 57.60
CA LEU A 534 -4.54 -12.35 56.99
C LEU A 534 -4.90 -11.66 55.66
N PHE A 535 -5.81 -12.23 54.89
CA PHE A 535 -6.30 -11.67 53.63
C PHE A 535 -7.82 -11.52 53.71
N SER A 536 -8.26 -10.49 54.43
CA SER A 536 -9.66 -10.12 54.72
C SER A 536 -10.72 -10.59 53.71
N ASN A 537 -10.48 -10.41 52.40
CA ASN A 537 -11.34 -10.88 51.31
C ASN A 537 -10.53 -11.53 50.18
N TYR A 538 -11.20 -12.38 49.39
CA TYR A 538 -10.62 -12.95 48.15
C TYR A 538 -10.07 -11.87 47.19
N ALA A 539 -10.72 -10.71 47.11
CA ALA A 539 -10.25 -9.57 46.33
C ALA A 539 -8.91 -8.99 46.83
N TRP A 540 -8.70 -8.97 48.15
CA TRP A 540 -7.44 -8.53 48.75
C TRP A 540 -6.32 -9.54 48.51
N LEU A 541 -6.62 -10.84 48.56
CA LEU A 541 -5.67 -11.89 48.18
C LEU A 541 -5.25 -11.77 46.71
N MET A 542 -6.20 -11.53 45.79
CA MET A 542 -5.88 -11.30 44.38
C MET A 542 -5.02 -10.04 44.21
N LEU A 543 -5.34 -8.95 44.89
CA LEU A 543 -4.55 -7.72 44.83
C LEU A 543 -3.13 -7.94 45.38
N ALA A 544 -2.98 -8.67 46.48
CA ALA A 544 -1.68 -9.06 47.02
C ALA A 544 -0.89 -9.95 46.05
N ALA A 545 -1.54 -10.89 45.37
CA ALA A 545 -0.89 -11.77 44.40
C ALA A 545 -0.45 -11.03 43.12
N VAL A 546 -1.21 -10.02 42.65
CA VAL A 546 -0.79 -9.13 41.56
C VAL A 546 0.35 -8.22 42.02
N ARG A 547 0.27 -7.70 43.25
CA ARG A 547 1.33 -6.88 43.85
C ARG A 547 2.65 -7.65 43.96
N ALA A 548 2.60 -8.90 44.40
CA ALA A 548 3.77 -9.79 44.46
C ALA A 548 4.43 -10.02 43.10
N LEU A 549 3.63 -10.07 42.01
CA LEU A 549 4.16 -10.15 40.65
C LEU A 549 4.86 -8.87 40.21
N VAL A 550 4.24 -7.71 40.46
CA VAL A 550 4.72 -6.41 39.97
C VAL A 550 5.90 -5.90 40.80
N GLU A 551 5.81 -5.98 42.13
CA GLU A 551 6.83 -5.50 43.05
C GLU A 551 7.98 -6.50 43.24
N GLN A 552 7.83 -7.74 42.73
CA GLN A 552 8.76 -8.86 42.96
C GLN A 552 9.04 -9.11 44.46
N GLN A 553 8.14 -8.65 45.33
CA GLN A 553 8.23 -8.84 46.77
C GLN A 553 7.45 -10.07 47.21
N PRO A 554 7.91 -10.75 48.29
CA PRO A 554 7.16 -11.83 48.89
C PRO A 554 5.77 -11.33 49.31
N ALA A 555 4.73 -12.14 49.05
CA ALA A 555 3.34 -11.79 49.36
C ALA A 555 3.10 -11.49 50.85
N GLU A 556 3.98 -12.02 51.73
CA GLU A 556 4.03 -11.69 53.15
C GLU A 556 5.45 -11.98 53.69
N GLU A 557 5.94 -11.17 54.63
CA GLU A 557 7.31 -11.31 55.17
C GLU A 557 7.43 -12.47 56.17
N ASP A 558 6.34 -12.84 56.85
CA ASP A 558 6.28 -13.91 57.84
C ASP A 558 5.68 -15.20 57.28
N TYR A 559 6.50 -16.00 56.61
CA TYR A 559 6.07 -17.32 56.11
C TYR A 559 5.77 -18.36 57.20
N SER A 560 6.12 -18.07 58.44
CA SER A 560 5.90 -18.93 59.62
C SER A 560 4.42 -19.09 59.99
N LYS A 561 3.54 -18.20 59.51
CA LYS A 561 2.09 -18.22 59.80
C LYS A 561 1.31 -19.14 58.86
N PHE A 562 1.95 -19.72 57.84
CA PHE A 562 1.31 -20.56 56.83
C PHE A 562 1.54 -22.05 57.04
N SER A 563 0.56 -22.87 56.64
CA SER A 563 0.75 -24.32 56.53
C SER A 563 1.76 -24.67 55.44
N TRP A 564 2.45 -25.80 55.60
CA TRP A 564 3.43 -26.30 54.62
C TRP A 564 2.87 -26.36 53.18
N LEU A 565 1.58 -26.69 53.04
CA LEU A 565 0.89 -26.76 51.75
C LEU A 565 0.68 -25.37 51.14
N SER A 566 0.35 -24.36 51.95
CA SER A 566 0.23 -22.98 51.50
C SER A 566 1.58 -22.40 51.05
N ILE A 567 2.65 -22.72 51.79
CA ILE A 567 4.03 -22.35 51.43
C ILE A 567 4.44 -23.00 50.11
N LEU A 568 4.12 -24.29 49.92
CA LEU A 568 4.42 -25.02 48.69
C LEU A 568 3.64 -24.47 47.50
N ILE A 569 2.35 -24.16 47.65
CA ILE A 569 1.53 -23.54 46.59
C ILE A 569 2.08 -22.16 46.23
N LEU A 570 2.46 -21.35 47.22
CA LEU A 570 3.03 -20.03 46.97
C LEU A 570 4.39 -20.11 46.27
N LEU A 571 5.26 -21.03 46.70
CA LEU A 571 6.56 -21.22 46.07
C LEU A 571 6.41 -21.72 44.63
N ALA A 572 5.49 -22.66 44.39
CA ALA A 572 5.16 -23.13 43.05
C ALA A 572 4.58 -22.00 42.17
N TYR A 573 3.70 -21.15 42.73
CA TYR A 573 3.18 -19.97 42.04
C TYR A 573 4.29 -18.99 41.67
N MET A 574 5.15 -18.61 42.62
CA MET A 574 6.26 -17.69 42.38
C MET A 574 7.25 -18.25 41.35
N ALA A 575 7.59 -19.54 41.44
CA ALA A 575 8.46 -20.19 40.46
C ALA A 575 7.82 -20.21 39.05
N MET A 576 6.56 -20.61 38.93
CA MET A 576 5.86 -20.64 37.65
C MET A 576 5.71 -19.24 37.03
N VAL A 577 5.31 -18.24 37.82
CA VAL A 577 5.04 -16.90 37.28
C VAL A 577 6.33 -16.12 37.01
N ILE A 578 7.30 -16.14 37.91
CA ILE A 578 8.54 -15.36 37.77
C ILE A 578 9.53 -16.07 36.85
N VAL A 579 9.77 -17.38 37.03
CA VAL A 579 10.84 -18.08 36.29
C VAL A 579 10.37 -18.51 34.91
N ILE A 580 9.13 -18.94 34.76
CA ILE A 580 8.65 -19.49 33.48
C ILE A 580 7.89 -18.43 32.70
N LEU A 581 6.81 -17.87 33.26
CA LEU A 581 5.93 -16.96 32.52
C LEU A 581 6.61 -15.63 32.16
N LEU A 582 7.36 -15.00 33.08
CA LEU A 582 8.03 -13.73 32.81
C LEU A 582 9.16 -13.87 31.77
N ASN A 583 9.95 -14.95 31.85
CA ASN A 583 11.02 -15.21 30.88
C ASN A 583 10.47 -15.49 29.48
N ILE A 584 9.37 -16.24 29.37
CA ILE A 584 8.68 -16.46 28.10
C ILE A 584 8.13 -15.12 27.58
N LEU A 585 7.55 -14.28 28.44
CA LEU A 585 7.07 -12.96 28.05
C LEU A 585 8.21 -12.10 27.50
N ILE A 586 9.34 -11.98 28.21
CA ILE A 586 10.50 -11.20 27.76
C ILE A 586 11.02 -11.72 26.40
N ALA A 587 11.10 -13.04 26.22
CA ALA A 587 11.52 -13.64 24.96
C ALA A 587 10.56 -13.28 23.81
N GLN A 588 9.25 -13.33 24.05
CA GLN A 588 8.23 -12.93 23.07
C GLN A 588 8.32 -11.44 22.75
N LEU A 589 8.42 -10.57 23.78
CA LEU A 589 8.56 -9.13 23.63
C LEU A 589 9.80 -8.77 22.80
N SER A 590 10.92 -9.49 22.98
CA SER A 590 12.15 -9.27 22.20
C SER A 590 11.96 -9.62 20.72
N TYR A 591 11.35 -10.78 20.44
CA TYR A 591 11.07 -11.20 19.06
C TYR A 591 10.12 -10.20 18.38
N THR A 592 9.00 -9.87 19.02
CA THR A 592 8.01 -8.96 18.45
C THR A 592 8.52 -7.53 18.37
N TYR A 593 9.42 -7.08 19.25
CA TYR A 593 10.08 -5.79 19.11
C TYR A 593 10.86 -5.71 17.81
N SER A 594 11.63 -6.76 17.46
CA SER A 594 12.38 -6.80 16.20
C SER A 594 11.47 -6.77 14.96
N GLU A 595 10.34 -7.49 15.00
CA GLU A 595 9.33 -7.54 13.95
C GLU A 595 8.54 -6.21 13.84
N ALA A 596 8.16 -5.66 15.00
CA ALA A 596 7.45 -4.40 15.14
C ALA A 596 8.32 -3.24 14.65
N LYS A 597 9.62 -3.22 14.93
CA LYS A 597 10.54 -2.18 14.45
C LYS A 597 10.57 -2.10 12.93
N LYS A 598 10.62 -3.24 12.23
CA LYS A 598 10.61 -3.28 10.75
C LYS A 598 9.31 -2.71 10.17
N THR A 599 8.18 -3.06 10.78
CA THR A 599 6.85 -2.70 10.32
C THR A 599 6.41 -1.30 10.74
N ALA A 600 6.90 -0.80 11.88
CA ALA A 600 6.59 0.53 12.40
C ALA A 600 7.13 1.64 11.50
N LYS A 601 8.17 1.41 10.71
CA LYS A 601 8.67 2.38 9.72
C LYS A 601 7.64 2.68 8.63
N LEU A 602 7.07 1.62 8.07
CA LEU A 602 6.01 1.75 7.08
C LEU A 602 4.79 2.44 7.69
N GLN A 603 4.42 2.05 8.92
CA GLN A 603 3.31 2.67 9.63
C GLN A 603 3.57 4.15 9.91
N TYR A 604 4.79 4.52 10.31
CA TYR A 604 5.18 5.91 10.52
C TYR A 604 5.06 6.73 9.23
N ALA A 605 5.48 6.19 8.08
CA ALA A 605 5.30 6.87 6.81
C ALA A 605 3.82 7.08 6.46
N ILE A 606 2.97 6.06 6.70
CA ILE A 606 1.52 6.14 6.53
C ILE A 606 0.91 7.22 7.46
N ASP A 607 1.30 7.21 8.73
CA ASP A 607 0.80 8.17 9.73
C ASP A 607 1.25 9.60 9.41
N THR A 608 2.48 9.78 8.93
CA THR A 608 2.99 11.08 8.43
C THR A 608 2.16 11.57 7.26
N MET A 609 1.80 10.70 6.30
CA MET A 609 0.89 11.04 5.20
C MET A 609 -0.50 11.46 5.71
N PHE A 610 -1.05 10.75 6.70
CA PHE A 610 -2.33 11.12 7.31
C PHE A 610 -2.26 12.48 8.00
N ILE A 611 -1.20 12.76 8.75
CA ILE A 611 -1.02 14.06 9.44
C ILE A 611 -0.89 15.19 8.41
N VAL A 612 -0.04 15.02 7.40
CA VAL A 612 0.17 16.02 6.34
C VAL A 612 -1.14 16.32 5.60
N THR A 613 -1.85 15.28 5.15
CA THR A 613 -3.13 15.45 4.42
C THR A 613 -4.26 15.96 5.30
N ARG A 614 -4.21 15.73 6.62
CA ARG A 614 -5.11 16.33 7.61
C ARG A 614 -4.86 17.83 7.73
N LEU A 615 -3.59 18.24 7.87
CA LEU A 615 -3.19 19.65 8.01
C LEU A 615 -3.38 20.45 6.71
N GLU A 616 -3.26 19.81 5.55
CA GLU A 616 -3.57 20.44 4.26
C GLU A 616 -4.99 20.96 4.18
N TYR A 617 -5.91 20.22 4.81
CA TYR A 617 -7.30 20.56 4.75
C TYR A 617 -7.63 21.66 5.74
N SER A 618 -8.03 22.79 5.17
CA SER A 618 -8.71 23.86 5.91
C SER A 618 -10.11 24.05 5.33
N ARG A 619 -11.11 24.24 6.20
CA ARG A 619 -12.50 24.54 5.79
C ARG A 619 -12.58 25.85 4.99
N CYS A 620 -11.70 26.80 5.28
CA CYS A 620 -11.62 28.06 4.58
C CYS A 620 -10.64 27.98 3.41
N LEU A 621 -11.10 28.34 2.21
CA LEU A 621 -10.30 28.31 0.97
C LEU A 621 -9.00 29.11 1.09
N ARG A 622 -9.04 30.26 1.78
CA ARG A 622 -7.88 31.15 2.01
C ARG A 622 -6.75 30.50 2.82
N TRP A 623 -7.07 29.50 3.63
CA TRP A 623 -6.12 28.84 4.53
C TRP A 623 -5.73 27.44 4.03
N ASN A 624 -6.18 27.05 2.83
CA ASN A 624 -5.87 25.73 2.28
C ASN A 624 -4.38 25.64 1.90
N LEU A 625 -3.63 24.90 2.72
CA LEU A 625 -2.18 24.73 2.55
C LEU A 625 -1.84 23.93 1.29
N ARG A 626 -2.76 23.10 0.79
CA ARG A 626 -2.59 22.33 -0.46
C ARG A 626 -2.45 23.27 -1.66
N ILE A 627 -3.31 24.29 -1.78
CA ILE A 627 -3.24 25.26 -2.87
C ILE A 627 -2.04 26.19 -2.68
N LYS A 628 -1.85 26.73 -1.47
CA LYS A 628 -0.78 27.70 -1.19
C LYS A 628 0.61 27.14 -1.49
N ASN A 629 0.86 25.91 -1.05
CA ASN A 629 2.17 25.26 -1.16
C ASN A 629 2.34 24.36 -2.38
N TYR A 630 1.39 24.36 -3.32
CA TYR A 630 1.46 23.56 -4.54
C TYR A 630 2.63 23.93 -5.43
N LEU A 631 3.24 22.89 -6.01
CA LEU A 631 4.32 22.89 -6.99
C LEU A 631 4.10 21.75 -7.98
N ASP A 632 4.27 22.03 -9.27
CA ASP A 632 4.03 21.06 -10.35
C ASP A 632 5.03 19.90 -10.32
N GLY A 633 6.28 20.20 -9.94
CA GLY A 633 7.38 19.27 -9.88
C GLY A 633 8.60 19.83 -9.15
N ALA A 634 9.64 19.02 -9.01
CA ALA A 634 10.89 19.41 -8.39
C ALA A 634 12.09 18.70 -9.02
N TRP A 635 13.14 19.47 -9.25
CA TRP A 635 14.49 18.99 -9.53
C TRP A 635 15.08 18.42 -8.24
N ILE A 636 15.43 17.14 -8.26
CA ILE A 636 16.00 16.44 -7.11
C ILE A 636 17.35 15.88 -7.50
N SER A 637 18.35 16.21 -6.71
CA SER A 637 19.70 15.66 -6.83
C SER A 637 19.72 14.19 -6.37
N GLU A 638 20.64 13.40 -6.92
CA GLU A 638 20.88 12.04 -6.44
C GLU A 638 21.20 12.02 -4.93
N GLU A 639 21.93 13.00 -4.42
CA GLU A 639 22.31 13.11 -3.01
C GLU A 639 21.13 13.37 -2.07
N ASP A 640 20.20 14.26 -2.45
CA ASP A 640 19.01 14.54 -1.64
C ASP A 640 18.05 13.34 -1.64
N LEU A 641 17.89 12.72 -2.81
CA LEU A 641 17.15 11.47 -2.94
C LEU A 641 17.78 10.37 -2.08
N ALA A 642 19.12 10.31 -2.11
CA ALA A 642 19.89 9.36 -1.35
C ALA A 642 19.70 9.55 0.14
N LYS A 643 19.86 10.78 0.62
CA LYS A 643 19.68 11.13 2.01
C LYS A 643 18.31 10.68 2.51
N GLU A 644 17.24 10.96 1.76
CA GLU A 644 15.90 10.56 2.16
C GLU A 644 15.65 9.05 2.06
N LEU A 645 16.13 8.37 1.01
CA LEU A 645 15.94 6.92 0.87
C LEU A 645 16.79 6.10 1.85
N LEU A 646 18.03 6.54 2.11
CA LEU A 646 19.01 5.88 2.99
C LEU A 646 18.72 6.10 4.47
N GLU A 647 18.13 7.23 4.86
CA GLU A 647 17.72 7.46 6.24
C GLU A 647 16.72 6.38 6.72
N TYR A 648 16.12 5.59 5.81
CA TYR A 648 15.16 4.54 6.13
C TYR A 648 15.73 3.10 6.15
N THR A 649 16.92 2.84 5.59
CA THR A 649 17.57 1.52 5.56
C THR A 649 18.51 1.33 6.78
N ASP A 650 17.96 0.90 7.93
CA ASP A 650 18.74 0.69 9.19
C ASP A 650 19.59 -0.60 9.23
N ASN A 651 19.56 -1.45 8.20
CA ASN A 651 20.38 -2.66 8.20
C ASN A 651 21.83 -2.36 7.80
N ARG A 652 22.40 -1.27 8.29
CA ARG A 652 23.69 -0.77 7.80
C ARG A 652 24.71 -0.66 8.92
N HIS A 653 25.90 -1.17 8.63
CA HIS A 653 27.03 -1.09 9.53
C HIS A 653 27.45 0.39 9.67
N PRO A 654 27.95 0.83 10.84
CA PRO A 654 28.42 2.21 11.05
C PRO A 654 29.48 2.69 10.05
N PHE A 655 30.12 1.78 9.31
CA PHE A 655 31.26 2.02 8.43
C PHE A 655 30.93 2.03 6.92
N GLU A 656 29.66 1.98 6.54
CA GLU A 656 29.27 1.93 5.12
C GLU A 656 29.52 3.27 4.42
N THR A 657 30.27 3.22 3.32
CA THR A 657 30.76 4.40 2.59
C THR A 657 29.65 5.11 1.83
N MET A 658 29.82 6.40 1.50
CA MET A 658 28.84 7.16 0.71
C MET A 658 28.66 6.59 -0.71
N GLU A 659 29.68 5.91 -1.23
CA GLU A 659 29.64 5.26 -2.55
C GLU A 659 28.72 4.02 -2.56
N GLU A 660 28.85 3.13 -1.58
CA GLU A 660 27.98 1.95 -1.39
C GLU A 660 26.51 2.35 -1.15
N ARG A 661 26.33 3.51 -0.50
CA ARG A 661 25.03 4.14 -0.32
C ARG A 661 24.40 4.55 -1.65
N LEU A 662 25.17 5.21 -2.51
CA LEU A 662 24.73 5.66 -3.81
C LEU A 662 24.49 4.48 -4.77
N THR A 663 25.30 3.42 -4.72
CA THR A 663 25.13 2.24 -5.60
C THR A 663 23.79 1.53 -5.38
N ASP A 664 23.35 1.39 -4.14
CA ASP A 664 22.04 0.78 -3.82
C ASP A 664 20.88 1.61 -4.35
N ILE A 665 21.00 2.94 -4.27
CA ILE A 665 19.98 3.85 -4.80
C ILE A 665 19.99 3.83 -6.32
N ARG A 666 21.17 3.81 -6.94
CA ARG A 666 21.30 3.60 -8.38
C ARG A 666 20.65 2.29 -8.79
N GLU A 667 20.76 1.22 -8.01
CA GLU A 667 20.06 -0.03 -8.29
C GLU A 667 18.52 0.12 -8.17
N ILE A 668 18.03 0.82 -7.15
CA ILE A 668 16.59 1.10 -6.97
C ILE A 668 16.08 1.98 -8.13
N MET A 669 16.78 3.06 -8.46
CA MET A 669 16.41 3.98 -9.52
C MET A 669 16.57 3.34 -10.89
N ARG A 670 17.57 2.48 -11.12
CA ARG A 670 17.65 1.62 -12.31
C ARG A 670 16.45 0.69 -12.37
N LYS A 671 15.97 0.09 -11.29
CA LYS A 671 14.74 -0.73 -11.33
C LYS A 671 13.49 0.09 -11.69
N VAL A 672 13.43 1.35 -11.26
CA VAL A 672 12.33 2.27 -11.56
C VAL A 672 12.41 2.80 -13.01
N VAL A 673 13.61 3.13 -13.49
CA VAL A 673 13.88 3.72 -14.80
C VAL A 673 14.04 2.66 -15.91
N ARG A 674 14.79 1.57 -15.67
CA ARG A 674 15.05 0.49 -16.65
C ARG A 674 13.89 -0.48 -16.85
N LYS A 675 12.83 -0.45 -16.04
CA LYS A 675 11.56 -1.13 -16.37
C LYS A 675 10.96 -0.70 -17.71
N GLY A 676 11.47 0.37 -18.33
CA GLY A 676 11.18 0.76 -19.72
C GLY A 676 12.29 0.50 -20.75
N LYS A 677 13.48 -0.02 -20.37
CA LYS A 677 14.68 -0.09 -21.21
C LYS A 677 15.31 -1.49 -21.38
N ASP A 678 14.74 -2.56 -20.84
CA ASP A 678 15.32 -3.93 -20.93
C ASP A 678 15.41 -4.54 -22.35
N LYS A 679 15.34 -3.76 -23.46
CA LYS A 679 15.48 -4.27 -24.83
C LYS A 679 16.19 -3.33 -25.81
N GLU A 680 17.34 -2.80 -25.40
CA GLU A 680 18.36 -2.36 -26.38
C GLU A 680 19.70 -2.99 -26.00
N ALA A 681 19.79 -4.31 -26.18
CA ALA A 681 21.03 -5.07 -26.30
C ALA A 681 20.76 -6.37 -27.08
#